data_AF-A0A7L2HXB0-F1
#
_entry.id   AF-A0A7L2HXB0-F1
#
_cell.length_a   1.000
_cell.length_b   1.000
_cell.length_c   1.000
_cell.angle_alpha   90.00
_cell.angle_beta   90.00
_cell.angle_gamma   90.00
#
_symmetry.space_group_name_H-M   'P 1'
#
loop_
_entity.id
_entity.type
_entity.pdbx_description
1 polymer ?
#
loop_
_entity_poly.entity_id
_entity_poly.type
_entity_poly.pdbx_seq_one_letter_code
_entity_poly.pdbx_strand_id
1 'polypeptide(L)'
;QVLILKGLKHEVSCLRPSPDGLHLAVGYEDGSVRVFNLLSGEANITFNGHKAAVTALQYDHLGGRLVSGSKDTDVIVWDVINESGLYRLRGHKDAVTQVLFLKEKNLLVTSGKDTLVKWWDLETQHCFKTLVGHHSEVWGMALISKEKRLITGSADSELRVWDITYIQEVTDPEEPGSKKSKGSLPGAEENTEEDETLELDEHPEERLVKCSKVGSIMREGRDRIVTLATDRTGKILACHGTDVVLEVFSVLSEEEVQKKLEKKRKKAKKKAKQNSEEEPERSVELSLQEEIQRVANIRASSKIKSFDLILSPKGELKIVLLLQNNIIESYNLNLSAQVPQAVRVSKITIGGHRSDVRTLAFSSDNIAILSAAAESVKIWNRSTLQCIRTMDCEYALCSLFVPGDRQVIIGTKTGKLQLYDLASGSLMETLNAHDGAVWSIALSPDQRGFVTGGADKCVKFWEFELVKDESSVQKRLSMKHVRVLQLDEDVLCVRYSPNQKLLAVSLLDCTVKVFYIDTLKFFLSLYGHKLPVLCMDISYDGTLIATGSADRNVKIWGLDFGDCHRSLFAHDDSVMYLQFVAKSHLFFTAGKDSKIKQWDADKFEHIQTLEGHHQEVWCLALSPNGDYVVSASHDKSLRLWERTREPLVLEEEREMQREAEYEESVAKEEQPVVAGETQGETGLAGKKTIETIKAAERIMEAIELYREEMAKLKEHKAICKAAGKEVPFPVNPILCAYGNITPSAYVLEVFKKVKSSELEESLLVLPFSYVPDLLRLFNEYILLGSEVELLCRALLFLLKIHFGQITSNHMLVTVIENLKKATVSRVSEARDVLGFNMAGLQYLKREIEAKDEVTFFADATDRFEEKKRKRKKKEKMVLAVL
;
A
#
# COMPACT_ATOMS: atom_id res chain seq x y z
N GLN A 1 -7.98 16.75 12.21
CA GLN A 1 -6.97 17.05 11.17
C GLN A 1 -6.62 15.73 10.52
N VAL A 2 -6.66 15.64 9.18
CA VAL A 2 -6.20 14.45 8.45
C VAL A 2 -4.71 14.63 8.25
N LEU A 3 -3.91 13.74 8.83
CA LEU A 3 -2.47 13.71 8.57
C LEU A 3 -2.25 13.07 7.20
N ILE A 4 -1.66 13.80 6.26
CA ILE A 4 -1.33 13.29 4.94
C ILE A 4 0.12 12.81 4.99
N LEU A 5 0.31 11.49 4.96
CA LEU A 5 1.63 10.88 4.81
C LEU A 5 2.04 10.99 3.33
N LYS A 6 3.04 11.83 3.03
CA LYS A 6 3.56 11.96 1.67
C LYS A 6 4.41 10.74 1.33
N GLY A 7 3.80 9.77 0.64
CA GLY A 7 4.45 8.57 0.12
C GLY A 7 5.03 8.74 -1.28
N LEU A 8 5.52 7.63 -1.87
CA LEU A 8 5.90 7.56 -3.28
C LEU A 8 4.69 7.72 -4.21
N LYS A 9 4.96 7.86 -5.51
CA LYS A 9 3.95 7.90 -6.57
C LYS A 9 3.26 6.54 -6.82
N HIS A 10 3.61 5.48 -6.09
CA HIS A 10 3.10 4.12 -6.29
C HIS A 10 1.93 3.78 -5.37
N GLU A 11 1.08 2.82 -5.79
CA GLU A 11 -0.07 2.38 -5.01
C GLU A 11 0.41 1.65 -3.74
N VAL A 12 -0.26 1.92 -2.62
CA VAL A 12 -0.03 1.22 -1.36
C VAL A 12 -0.90 -0.04 -1.33
N SER A 13 -0.25 -1.20 -1.26
CA SER A 13 -0.91 -2.51 -1.25
C SER A 13 -1.27 -2.98 0.15
N CYS A 14 -0.41 -2.73 1.15
CA CYS A 14 -0.58 -3.23 2.51
C CYS A 14 -0.13 -2.23 3.58
N LEU A 15 -0.77 -2.31 4.74
CA LEU A 15 -0.53 -1.44 5.89
C LEU A 15 -0.48 -2.29 7.16
N ARG A 16 0.52 -2.05 8.02
CA ARG A 16 0.59 -2.69 9.34
C ARG A 16 1.08 -1.71 10.41
N PRO A 17 0.30 -1.44 11.46
CA PRO A 17 0.77 -0.64 12.58
C PRO A 17 1.77 -1.43 13.44
N SER A 18 2.74 -0.73 14.03
CA SER A 18 3.62 -1.33 15.03
C SER A 18 2.85 -1.68 16.31
N PRO A 19 3.32 -2.65 17.11
CA PRO A 19 2.70 -2.98 18.40
C PRO A 19 2.59 -1.76 19.35
N ASP A 20 3.55 -0.85 19.26
CA ASP A 20 3.61 0.38 20.08
C ASP A 20 2.61 1.46 19.65
N GLY A 21 2.06 1.35 18.42
CA GLY A 21 1.12 2.31 17.86
C GLY A 21 1.73 3.66 17.46
N LEU A 22 3.06 3.78 17.48
CA LEU A 22 3.78 4.99 17.07
C LEU A 22 4.21 4.95 15.60
N HIS A 23 4.52 3.74 15.10
CA HIS A 23 5.02 3.54 13.75
C HIS A 23 4.00 2.81 12.87
N LEU A 24 4.03 3.10 11.57
CA LEU A 24 3.21 2.45 10.56
C LEU A 24 4.10 1.96 9.42
N ALA A 25 4.14 0.64 9.21
CA ALA A 25 4.74 0.06 8.02
C ALA A 25 3.74 0.10 6.86
N VAL A 26 4.23 0.51 5.70
CA VAL A 26 3.49 0.70 4.46
C VAL A 26 4.24 -0.03 3.36
N GLY A 27 3.59 -1.01 2.72
CA GLY A 27 4.13 -1.71 1.56
C GLY A 27 3.53 -1.15 0.28
N TYR A 28 4.38 -0.95 -0.72
CA TYR A 28 4.01 -0.38 -2.02
C TYR A 28 4.03 -1.45 -3.12
N GLU A 29 3.42 -1.11 -4.26
CA GLU A 29 3.37 -1.96 -5.45
C GLU A 29 4.74 -2.13 -6.14
N ASP A 30 5.64 -1.17 -5.97
CA ASP A 30 7.02 -1.21 -6.49
C ASP A 30 7.94 -2.17 -5.72
N GLY A 31 7.47 -2.72 -4.59
CA GLY A 31 8.24 -3.58 -3.70
C GLY A 31 8.95 -2.84 -2.56
N SER A 32 8.81 -1.53 -2.47
CA SER A 32 9.34 -0.75 -1.36
C SER A 32 8.46 -0.90 -0.12
N VAL A 33 9.09 -0.84 1.06
CA VAL A 33 8.41 -0.78 2.35
C VAL A 33 8.89 0.47 3.08
N ARG A 34 7.96 1.30 3.56
CA ARG A 34 8.29 2.49 4.35
C ARG A 34 7.72 2.41 5.74
N VAL A 35 8.48 2.89 6.72
CA VAL A 35 8.02 3.04 8.09
C VAL A 35 7.82 4.52 8.39
N PHE A 36 6.58 4.90 8.65
CA PHE A 36 6.20 6.26 9.01
C PHE A 36 6.06 6.41 10.52
N ASN A 37 6.39 7.59 11.03
CA ASN A 37 6.01 7.99 12.38
C ASN A 37 4.64 8.69 12.34
N LEU A 38 3.69 8.21 13.12
CA LEU A 38 2.33 8.77 13.15
C LEU A 38 2.24 10.15 13.81
N LEU A 39 3.25 10.56 14.59
CA LEU A 39 3.27 11.87 15.25
C LEU A 39 3.76 12.99 14.30
N SER A 40 4.86 12.76 13.58
CA SER A 40 5.44 13.74 12.65
C SER A 40 4.86 13.63 11.24
N GLY A 41 4.41 12.44 10.84
CA GLY A 41 4.01 12.13 9.47
C GLY A 41 5.18 11.96 8.50
N GLU A 42 6.41 11.93 9.01
CA GLU A 42 7.62 11.74 8.22
C GLU A 42 7.90 10.24 8.00
N ALA A 43 8.45 9.91 6.83
CA ALA A 43 8.97 8.57 6.55
C ALA A 43 10.34 8.47 7.22
N ASN A 44 10.45 7.66 8.26
CA ASN A 44 11.72 7.45 8.95
C ASN A 44 12.64 6.53 8.14
N ILE A 45 12.06 5.44 7.61
CA ILE A 45 12.85 4.34 7.03
C ILE A 45 12.25 3.93 5.69
N THR A 46 13.11 3.68 4.71
CA THR A 46 12.76 3.13 3.39
C THR A 46 13.55 1.84 3.14
N PHE A 47 12.83 0.73 3.00
CA PHE A 47 13.38 -0.57 2.66
C PHE A 47 13.08 -0.89 1.20
N ASN A 48 14.12 -1.16 0.43
CA ASN A 48 14.03 -1.59 -0.96
C ASN A 48 14.66 -2.98 -1.06
N GLY A 49 13.90 -3.98 -1.51
CA GLY A 49 14.42 -5.34 -1.62
C GLY A 49 13.56 -6.28 -2.44
N HIS A 50 12.24 -6.08 -2.44
CA HIS A 50 11.32 -6.81 -3.30
C HIS A 50 11.35 -6.27 -4.73
N LYS A 51 11.11 -7.15 -5.69
CA LYS A 51 11.01 -6.82 -7.12
C LYS A 51 9.58 -6.48 -7.55
N ALA A 52 8.59 -6.94 -6.78
CA ALA A 52 7.18 -6.77 -7.07
C ALA A 52 6.42 -6.32 -5.82
N ALA A 53 5.10 -6.12 -5.98
CA ALA A 53 4.23 -5.61 -4.94
C ALA A 53 4.31 -6.39 -3.62
N VAL A 54 4.44 -5.66 -2.52
CA VAL A 54 4.43 -6.24 -1.17
C VAL A 54 2.99 -6.63 -0.82
N THR A 55 2.74 -7.90 -0.58
CA THR A 55 1.39 -8.44 -0.34
C THR A 55 1.05 -8.52 1.14
N ALA A 56 2.04 -8.84 1.98
CA ALA A 56 1.86 -9.04 3.41
C ALA A 56 2.96 -8.36 4.22
N LEU A 57 2.57 -7.73 5.33
CA LEU A 57 3.48 -7.13 6.31
C LEU A 57 3.08 -7.53 7.72
N GLN A 58 4.06 -7.93 8.53
CA GLN A 58 3.84 -8.27 9.92
C GLN A 58 5.03 -7.87 10.79
N TYR A 59 4.74 -7.16 11.88
CA TYR A 59 5.71 -6.87 12.93
C TYR A 59 5.82 -8.04 13.90
N ASP A 60 7.02 -8.19 14.45
CA ASP A 60 7.26 -8.99 15.66
C ASP A 60 6.56 -8.36 16.88
N HIS A 61 6.35 -9.14 17.95
CA HIS A 61 5.70 -8.71 19.18
C HIS A 61 6.39 -7.51 19.84
N LEU A 62 7.72 -7.47 19.78
CA LEU A 62 8.55 -6.38 20.32
C LEU A 62 8.70 -5.20 19.35
N GLY A 63 8.28 -5.33 18.09
CA GLY A 63 8.40 -4.27 17.08
C GLY A 63 9.79 -4.06 16.48
N GLY A 64 10.82 -4.81 16.91
CA GLY A 64 12.19 -4.68 16.38
C GLY A 64 12.40 -5.30 15.00
N ARG A 65 11.64 -6.35 14.67
CA ARG A 65 11.70 -7.02 13.36
C ARG A 65 10.40 -6.81 12.59
N LEU A 66 10.53 -6.63 11.29
CA LEU A 66 9.42 -6.51 10.34
C LEU A 66 9.60 -7.54 9.23
N VAL A 67 8.57 -8.32 8.94
CA VAL A 67 8.61 -9.24 7.80
C VAL A 67 7.69 -8.75 6.71
N SER A 68 8.18 -8.91 5.49
CA SER A 68 7.49 -8.55 4.26
C SER A 68 7.44 -9.75 3.34
N GLY A 69 6.24 -10.13 2.93
CA GLY A 69 6.00 -11.08 1.86
C GLY A 69 5.58 -10.34 0.60
N SER A 70 6.05 -10.79 -0.55
CA SER A 70 5.83 -10.12 -1.83
C SER A 70 5.26 -11.06 -2.89
N LYS A 71 4.75 -10.46 -3.96
CA LYS A 71 4.30 -11.14 -5.17
C LYS A 71 5.45 -11.79 -5.94
N ASP A 72 6.70 -11.37 -5.71
CA ASP A 72 7.92 -11.99 -6.27
C ASP A 72 8.33 -13.30 -5.58
N THR A 73 7.44 -13.90 -4.78
CA THR A 73 7.60 -15.17 -4.05
C THR A 73 8.51 -15.13 -2.83
N ASP A 74 9.24 -14.03 -2.64
CA ASP A 74 10.24 -13.93 -1.59
C ASP A 74 9.66 -13.35 -0.29
N VAL A 75 10.21 -13.81 0.83
CA VAL A 75 9.92 -13.28 2.16
C VAL A 75 11.19 -12.65 2.71
N ILE A 76 11.13 -11.35 3.01
CA ILE A 76 12.26 -10.61 3.56
C ILE A 76 11.98 -10.22 5.00
N VAL A 77 12.92 -10.59 5.87
CA VAL A 77 12.97 -10.18 7.29
C VAL A 77 13.84 -8.93 7.38
N TRP A 78 13.25 -7.84 7.84
CA TRP A 78 13.89 -6.56 8.08
C TRP A 78 14.13 -6.35 9.57
N ASP A 79 15.27 -5.73 9.87
CA ASP A 79 15.52 -5.11 11.16
C ASP A 79 15.15 -3.62 11.07
N VAL A 80 14.25 -3.20 11.95
CA VAL A 80 13.76 -1.81 12.00
C VAL A 80 14.77 -0.90 12.70
N ILE A 81 15.57 -1.44 13.61
CA ILE A 81 16.54 -0.67 14.40
C ILE A 81 17.81 -0.43 13.58
N ASN A 82 18.30 -1.48 12.92
CA ASN A 82 19.49 -1.40 12.07
C ASN A 82 19.18 -0.92 10.65
N GLU A 83 17.90 -0.78 10.30
CA GLU A 83 17.45 -0.39 8.96
C GLU A 83 18.04 -1.27 7.86
N SER A 84 18.12 -2.58 8.11
CA SER A 84 18.78 -3.54 7.23
C SER A 84 17.88 -4.73 6.90
N GLY A 85 18.00 -5.27 5.68
CA GLY A 85 17.44 -6.57 5.35
C GLY A 85 18.30 -7.67 5.94
N LEU A 86 17.78 -8.42 6.91
CA LEU A 86 18.51 -9.52 7.56
C LEU A 86 18.57 -10.74 6.64
N TYR A 87 17.40 -11.24 6.24
CA TYR A 87 17.27 -12.52 5.54
C TYR A 87 16.29 -12.39 4.38
N ARG A 88 16.68 -12.92 3.22
CA ARG A 88 15.76 -13.23 2.12
C ARG A 88 15.50 -14.73 2.13
N LEU A 89 14.32 -15.11 2.59
CA LEU A 89 13.85 -16.50 2.63
C LEU A 89 13.20 -16.83 1.29
N ARG A 90 13.82 -17.75 0.55
CA ARG A 90 13.32 -18.25 -0.74
C ARG A 90 12.76 -19.65 -0.56
N GLY A 91 11.51 -19.83 -0.95
CA GLY A 91 10.94 -21.18 -0.94
C GLY A 91 9.53 -21.30 -1.49
N HIS A 92 8.74 -20.23 -1.50
CA HIS A 92 7.44 -20.28 -2.18
C HIS A 92 7.63 -20.28 -3.70
N LYS A 93 6.74 -20.97 -4.41
CA LYS A 93 6.73 -21.03 -5.88
C LYS A 93 5.88 -19.94 -6.53
N ASP A 94 4.94 -19.37 -5.77
CA ASP A 94 4.04 -18.31 -6.20
C ASP A 94 3.93 -17.25 -5.07
N ALA A 95 3.19 -16.17 -5.31
CA ALA A 95 3.06 -15.03 -4.43
C ALA A 95 2.72 -15.42 -2.98
N VAL A 96 3.40 -14.78 -2.03
CA VAL A 96 3.14 -14.94 -0.60
C VAL A 96 1.83 -14.21 -0.28
N THR A 97 0.91 -14.85 0.42
CA THR A 97 -0.42 -14.28 0.72
C THR A 97 -0.50 -13.70 2.13
N GLN A 98 0.12 -14.37 3.11
CA GLN A 98 0.12 -13.92 4.49
C GLN A 98 1.37 -14.39 5.24
N VAL A 99 1.78 -13.61 6.24
CA VAL A 99 2.94 -13.90 7.08
C VAL A 99 2.57 -13.68 8.55
N LEU A 100 2.99 -14.60 9.42
CA LEU A 100 2.75 -14.54 10.87
C LEU A 100 4.01 -14.92 11.65
N PHE A 101 4.26 -14.16 12.72
CA PHE A 101 5.24 -14.50 13.75
C PHE A 101 4.58 -15.29 14.87
N LEU A 102 5.31 -16.25 15.43
CA LEU A 102 5.00 -16.90 16.70
C LEU A 102 5.63 -16.09 17.85
N LYS A 103 4.92 -15.90 18.96
CA LYS A 103 5.37 -15.07 20.09
C LYS A 103 6.27 -15.83 21.05
N GLU A 104 6.08 -17.14 21.20
CA GLU A 104 6.84 -17.95 22.17
C GLU A 104 8.20 -18.42 21.65
N LYS A 105 8.38 -18.52 20.33
CA LYS A 105 9.62 -18.94 19.67
C LYS A 105 9.92 -18.08 18.45
N ASN A 106 11.20 -17.96 18.08
CA ASN A 106 11.70 -17.26 16.88
C ASN A 106 11.34 -17.97 15.56
N LEU A 107 10.09 -18.38 15.40
CA LEU A 107 9.58 -19.10 14.24
C LEU A 107 8.66 -18.21 13.42
N LEU A 108 8.72 -18.36 12.11
CA LEU A 108 7.91 -17.63 11.15
C LEU A 108 7.06 -18.62 10.34
N VAL A 109 5.78 -18.29 10.15
CA VAL A 109 4.87 -19.09 9.33
C VAL A 109 4.38 -18.23 8.16
N THR A 110 4.47 -18.79 6.95
CA THR A 110 4.14 -18.09 5.71
C THR A 110 3.15 -18.93 4.89
N SER A 111 2.14 -18.31 4.30
CA SER A 111 1.27 -18.95 3.31
C SER A 111 1.57 -18.42 1.91
N GLY A 112 1.55 -19.31 0.94
CA GLY A 112 1.67 -18.97 -0.46
C GLY A 112 0.42 -19.30 -1.26
N LYS A 113 0.31 -18.64 -2.41
CA LYS A 113 -0.65 -18.98 -3.46
C LYS A 113 -0.37 -20.36 -4.08
N ASP A 114 0.83 -20.89 -3.87
CA ASP A 114 1.27 -22.24 -4.26
C ASP A 114 0.65 -23.40 -3.45
N THR A 115 -0.45 -23.14 -2.72
CA THR A 115 -1.18 -24.06 -1.81
C THR A 115 -0.41 -24.46 -0.54
N LEU A 116 0.83 -24.02 -0.38
CA LEU A 116 1.70 -24.45 0.71
C LEU A 116 1.67 -23.46 1.87
N VAL A 117 1.78 -24.00 3.08
CA VAL A 117 2.14 -23.24 4.29
C VAL A 117 3.52 -23.68 4.73
N LYS A 118 4.45 -22.74 4.79
CA LYS A 118 5.85 -22.99 5.14
C LYS A 118 6.17 -22.45 6.53
N TRP A 119 7.03 -23.19 7.23
CA TRP A 119 7.55 -22.83 8.53
C TRP A 119 9.03 -22.60 8.41
N TRP A 120 9.47 -21.46 8.92
CA TRP A 120 10.83 -21.02 8.88
C TRP A 120 11.34 -20.86 10.30
N ASP A 121 12.54 -21.35 10.52
CA ASP A 121 13.28 -21.00 11.71
C ASP A 121 14.20 -19.81 11.39
N LEU A 122 14.11 -18.75 12.18
CA LEU A 122 14.88 -17.52 11.95
C LEU A 122 16.33 -17.65 12.42
N GLU A 123 16.62 -18.62 13.30
CA GLU A 123 17.98 -18.83 13.81
C GLU A 123 18.84 -19.56 12.78
N THR A 124 18.29 -20.65 12.24
CA THR A 124 18.95 -21.48 11.23
C THR A 124 18.65 -21.06 9.78
N GLN A 125 17.65 -20.19 9.59
CA GLN A 125 17.28 -19.56 8.30
C GLN A 125 16.87 -20.56 7.21
N HIS A 126 16.34 -21.72 7.58
CA HIS A 126 15.86 -22.73 6.62
C HIS A 126 14.38 -23.02 6.81
N CYS A 127 13.74 -23.52 5.76
CA CYS A 127 12.38 -24.02 5.83
C CYS A 127 12.40 -25.46 6.38
N PHE A 128 12.16 -25.63 7.68
CA PHE A 128 12.19 -26.96 8.29
C PHE A 128 10.90 -27.76 8.09
N LYS A 129 9.76 -27.10 7.79
CA LYS A 129 8.48 -27.80 7.62
C LYS A 129 7.58 -27.15 6.58
N THR A 130 7.07 -27.99 5.66
CA THR A 130 6.06 -27.60 4.67
C THR A 130 4.77 -28.36 4.92
N LEU A 131 3.66 -27.66 5.12
CA LEU A 131 2.34 -28.24 5.27
C LEU A 131 1.69 -28.43 3.90
N VAL A 132 1.48 -29.69 3.53
CA VAL A 132 0.74 -30.10 2.33
C VAL A 132 -0.62 -30.62 2.78
N GLY A 133 -1.68 -29.89 2.48
CA GLY A 133 -3.05 -30.35 2.79
C GLY A 133 -4.17 -29.49 2.22
N HIS A 134 -3.80 -28.51 1.39
CA HIS A 134 -4.71 -27.69 0.62
C HIS A 134 -4.63 -28.11 -0.85
N HIS A 135 -5.78 -28.35 -1.46
CA HIS A 135 -5.86 -28.60 -2.91
C HIS A 135 -5.95 -27.30 -3.71
N SER A 136 -6.25 -26.19 -3.05
CA SER A 136 -6.37 -24.85 -3.64
C SER A 136 -5.45 -23.86 -2.94
N GLU A 137 -5.32 -22.68 -3.53
CA GLU A 137 -4.47 -21.59 -3.04
C GLU A 137 -4.83 -21.18 -1.61
N VAL A 138 -3.82 -20.94 -0.75
CA VAL A 138 -4.02 -20.48 0.62
C VAL A 138 -3.96 -18.96 0.65
N TRP A 139 -5.04 -18.32 1.06
CA TRP A 139 -5.17 -16.86 1.05
C TRP A 139 -5.13 -16.23 2.44
N GLY A 140 -5.58 -16.98 3.45
CA GLY A 140 -5.66 -16.49 4.82
C GLY A 140 -5.01 -17.44 5.80
N MET A 141 -4.44 -16.89 6.86
CA MET A 141 -3.83 -17.62 7.96
C MET A 141 -4.05 -16.86 9.26
N ALA A 142 -4.34 -17.55 10.35
CA ALA A 142 -4.44 -16.94 11.66
C ALA A 142 -4.08 -17.92 12.78
N LEU A 143 -3.37 -17.41 13.79
CA LEU A 143 -3.04 -18.13 15.01
C LEU A 143 -4.07 -17.85 16.10
N ILE A 144 -4.51 -18.90 16.79
CA ILE A 144 -5.61 -18.91 17.78
C ILE A 144 -5.19 -19.65 19.06
N SER A 145 -5.85 -19.33 20.18
CA SER A 145 -5.70 -20.03 21.47
C SER A 145 -4.26 -20.06 21.99
N LYS A 146 -3.61 -18.89 22.00
CA LYS A 146 -2.19 -18.75 22.39
C LYS A 146 -1.28 -19.68 21.57
N GLU A 147 -1.42 -19.65 20.24
CA GLU A 147 -0.53 -20.34 19.30
C GLU A 147 -0.63 -21.87 19.28
N LYS A 148 -1.58 -22.44 20.01
CA LYS A 148 -1.85 -23.88 19.92
C LYS A 148 -2.52 -24.27 18.61
N ARG A 149 -3.25 -23.37 17.96
CA ARG A 149 -3.97 -23.68 16.72
C ARG A 149 -3.70 -22.70 15.61
N LEU A 150 -3.51 -23.26 14.42
CA LEU A 150 -3.40 -22.53 13.17
C LEU A 150 -4.66 -22.76 12.36
N ILE A 151 -5.30 -21.68 11.90
CA ILE A 151 -6.39 -21.76 10.94
C ILE A 151 -5.89 -21.23 9.60
N THR A 152 -6.11 -22.02 8.57
CA THR A 152 -5.78 -21.67 7.19
C THR A 152 -7.05 -21.57 6.36
N GLY A 153 -7.11 -20.51 5.57
CA GLY A 153 -8.18 -20.21 4.64
C GLY A 153 -7.75 -20.47 3.21
N SER A 154 -8.44 -21.40 2.56
CA SER A 154 -8.24 -21.74 1.15
C SER A 154 -9.10 -20.84 0.23
N ALA A 155 -8.96 -21.02 -1.09
CA ALA A 155 -9.94 -20.52 -2.04
C ALA A 155 -11.31 -21.24 -1.92
N ASP A 156 -11.33 -22.42 -1.31
CA ASP A 156 -12.53 -23.19 -1.03
C ASP A 156 -13.34 -22.60 0.14
N SER A 157 -14.58 -23.07 0.30
CA SER A 157 -15.43 -22.74 1.45
C SER A 157 -14.94 -23.33 2.79
N GLU A 158 -13.87 -24.12 2.78
CA GLU A 158 -13.32 -24.79 3.97
C GLU A 158 -12.24 -23.94 4.67
N LEU A 159 -12.46 -23.70 5.96
CA LEU A 159 -11.40 -23.28 6.89
C LEU A 159 -10.79 -24.53 7.51
N ARG A 160 -9.50 -24.76 7.31
CA ARG A 160 -8.80 -25.92 7.88
C ARG A 160 -8.13 -25.53 9.18
N VAL A 161 -8.32 -26.35 10.20
CA VAL A 161 -7.77 -26.13 11.56
C VAL A 161 -6.67 -27.15 11.81
N TRP A 162 -5.51 -26.65 12.21
CA TRP A 162 -4.33 -27.43 12.52
C TRP A 162 -3.94 -27.22 13.99
N ASP A 163 -3.59 -28.31 14.66
CA ASP A 163 -3.06 -28.28 16.03
C ASP A 163 -1.54 -28.22 15.99
N ILE A 164 -0.96 -27.33 16.77
CA ILE A 164 0.48 -27.11 16.88
C ILE A 164 0.92 -27.71 18.21
N THR A 165 1.74 -28.76 18.14
CA THR A 165 2.36 -29.38 19.32
C THR A 165 3.87 -29.23 19.22
N TYR A 166 4.47 -28.60 20.23
CA TYR A 166 5.91 -28.50 20.38
C TYR A 166 6.41 -29.76 21.08
N ILE A 167 7.34 -30.48 20.46
CA ILE A 167 8.02 -31.58 21.13
C ILE A 167 9.09 -30.95 22.05
N GLN A 168 8.94 -31.11 23.36
CA GLN A 168 10.01 -30.79 24.31
C GLN A 168 11.06 -31.91 24.25
N GLU A 169 12.33 -31.54 24.16
CA GLU A 169 13.46 -32.47 24.31
C GLU A 169 13.32 -33.22 25.65
N VAL A 170 13.25 -34.55 25.56
CA VAL A 170 13.32 -35.42 26.73
C VAL A 170 14.78 -35.47 27.16
N THR A 171 15.07 -34.96 28.35
CA THR A 171 16.30 -35.30 29.09
C THR A 171 16.25 -36.78 29.47
N ASP A 172 17.21 -37.57 28.96
CA ASP A 172 17.45 -38.97 29.35
C ASP A 172 17.70 -39.12 30.87
N PRO A 173 17.34 -40.27 31.49
CA PRO A 173 18.30 -41.35 31.64
C PRO A 173 17.75 -42.81 31.52
N GLU A 174 18.59 -43.67 30.92
CA GLU A 174 18.86 -45.11 31.20
C GLU A 174 17.76 -46.04 31.76
N GLU A 175 17.30 -47.01 30.95
CA GLU A 175 17.61 -48.46 31.04
C GLU A 175 16.70 -49.33 30.13
N PRO A 176 17.15 -50.52 29.65
CA PRO A 176 16.48 -51.29 28.60
C PRO A 176 15.76 -52.58 29.07
N GLY A 177 14.66 -52.93 28.38
CA GLY A 177 14.00 -54.25 28.41
C GLY A 177 12.53 -54.12 28.01
N SER A 178 11.88 -54.92 27.17
CA SER A 178 12.11 -56.30 26.72
C SER A 178 11.31 -56.57 25.43
N LYS A 179 11.83 -57.45 24.57
CA LYS A 179 11.24 -57.90 23.29
C LYS A 179 10.02 -58.83 23.45
N LYS A 180 9.24 -58.89 22.34
CA LYS A 180 8.29 -59.93 21.85
C LYS A 180 6.83 -59.73 22.29
N SER A 181 5.79 -59.98 21.47
CA SER A 181 5.64 -60.97 20.39
C SER A 181 4.54 -60.62 19.36
N LYS A 182 4.78 -61.02 18.09
CA LYS A 182 3.80 -61.16 16.99
C LYS A 182 2.93 -62.42 17.14
N GLY A 183 1.71 -62.36 16.57
CA GLY A 183 0.83 -63.48 16.17
C GLY A 183 -0.59 -63.34 16.75
N SER A 184 -1.72 -63.48 16.06
CA SER A 184 -2.03 -63.88 14.67
C SER A 184 -3.57 -63.84 14.49
N LEU A 185 -4.07 -63.18 13.42
CA LEU A 185 -5.12 -63.53 12.37
C LEU A 185 -6.46 -64.26 12.75
N PRO A 186 -7.51 -64.41 11.87
CA PRO A 186 -7.66 -64.12 10.41
C PRO A 186 -9.04 -63.58 9.88
N GLY A 187 -9.05 -63.09 8.61
CA GLY A 187 -10.10 -63.25 7.55
C GLY A 187 -11.45 -62.52 7.72
N ALA A 188 -12.10 -61.95 6.70
CA ALA A 188 -11.95 -62.03 5.25
C ALA A 188 -12.72 -60.87 4.55
N GLU A 189 -12.24 -60.56 3.35
CA GLU A 189 -12.98 -60.13 2.15
C GLU A 189 -13.38 -58.65 1.92
N GLU A 190 -12.54 -58.04 1.08
CA GLU A 190 -12.88 -57.48 -0.24
C GLU A 190 -13.74 -56.20 -0.32
N ASN A 191 -13.10 -55.05 -0.60
CA ASN A 191 -12.95 -54.58 -2.00
C ASN A 191 -12.15 -53.27 -2.13
N THR A 192 -11.10 -53.36 -2.98
CA THR A 192 -10.53 -52.37 -3.92
C THR A 192 -9.93 -51.05 -3.42
N GLU A 193 -8.60 -51.10 -3.31
CA GLU A 193 -7.55 -50.17 -3.80
C GLU A 193 -8.03 -49.26 -4.96
N GLU A 194 -7.61 -48.00 -5.11
CA GLU A 194 -6.23 -47.48 -5.09
C GLU A 194 -6.21 -46.02 -4.57
N ASP A 195 -5.45 -45.77 -3.49
CA ASP A 195 -5.02 -44.44 -3.04
C ASP A 195 -3.55 -44.59 -2.61
N GLU A 196 -2.65 -44.77 -3.59
CA GLU A 196 -1.21 -44.72 -3.35
C GLU A 196 -0.74 -43.26 -3.41
N THR A 197 -0.69 -42.60 -2.26
CA THR A 197 0.21 -41.43 -2.08
C THR A 197 1.40 -41.85 -1.24
N LEU A 198 2.55 -41.83 -1.91
CA LEU A 198 3.88 -42.10 -1.42
C LEU A 198 4.22 -41.18 -0.23
N GLU A 199 4.20 -41.73 0.99
CA GLU A 199 4.93 -41.16 2.12
C GLU A 199 6.42 -41.38 1.87
N LEU A 200 7.09 -40.36 1.33
CA LEU A 200 8.54 -40.31 1.21
C LEU A 200 9.15 -39.88 2.56
N ASP A 201 9.88 -40.82 3.16
CA ASP A 201 10.99 -40.69 4.12
C ASP A 201 11.18 -39.31 4.81
N GLU A 202 10.59 -39.17 6.02
CA GLU A 202 10.86 -38.05 6.93
C GLU A 202 12.30 -38.11 7.49
N HIS A 203 13.09 -37.07 7.24
CA HIS A 203 14.45 -36.91 7.80
C HIS A 203 14.40 -36.50 9.29
N PRO A 204 15.37 -36.92 10.12
CA PRO A 204 15.35 -36.71 11.58
C PRO A 204 15.44 -35.24 12.07
N GLU A 205 15.64 -34.25 11.20
CA GLU A 205 15.68 -32.81 11.54
C GLU A 205 14.27 -32.16 11.64
N GLU A 206 13.20 -32.87 11.24
CA GLU A 206 11.83 -32.35 11.18
C GLU A 206 11.10 -32.21 12.55
N ARG A 207 11.81 -32.38 13.67
CA ARG A 207 11.20 -32.66 14.99
C ARG A 207 10.96 -31.48 15.94
N LEU A 208 11.01 -30.22 15.50
CA LEU A 208 10.72 -29.08 16.40
C LEU A 208 9.21 -28.88 16.66
N VAL A 209 8.36 -29.15 15.66
CA VAL A 209 6.91 -28.91 15.71
C VAL A 209 6.15 -30.02 14.98
N LYS A 210 5.24 -30.71 15.68
CA LYS A 210 4.26 -31.59 15.05
C LYS A 210 2.97 -30.80 14.83
N CYS A 211 2.59 -30.68 13.56
CA CYS A 211 1.38 -29.99 13.14
C CYS A 211 0.44 -31.02 12.53
N SER A 212 -0.72 -31.26 13.16
CA SER A 212 -1.70 -32.26 12.72
C SER A 212 -3.02 -31.59 12.34
N LYS A 213 -3.63 -32.05 11.24
CA LYS A 213 -4.95 -31.58 10.81
C LYS A 213 -6.01 -32.09 11.78
N VAL A 214 -6.73 -31.19 12.44
CA VAL A 214 -7.82 -31.54 13.36
C VAL A 214 -9.15 -31.67 12.60
N GLY A 215 -9.34 -30.86 11.56
CA GLY A 215 -10.53 -30.92 10.69
C GLY A 215 -10.85 -29.61 9.97
N SER A 216 -12.05 -29.52 9.38
CA SER A 216 -12.50 -28.39 8.58
C SER A 216 -13.80 -27.77 9.09
N ILE A 217 -13.92 -26.44 8.94
CA ILE A 217 -15.11 -25.65 9.23
C ILE A 217 -15.65 -25.11 7.91
N MET A 218 -16.91 -25.41 7.62
CA MET A 218 -17.60 -24.94 6.42
C MET A 218 -18.12 -23.51 6.61
N ARG A 219 -17.79 -22.64 5.66
CA ARG A 219 -18.32 -21.28 5.58
C ARG A 219 -19.67 -21.24 4.85
N GLU A 220 -20.43 -20.18 5.06
CA GLU A 220 -21.66 -19.93 4.29
C GLU A 220 -21.33 -19.31 2.93
N GLY A 221 -20.32 -18.45 2.89
CA GLY A 221 -19.75 -17.93 1.64
C GLY A 221 -18.95 -19.02 0.92
N ARG A 222 -19.27 -19.25 -0.35
CA ARG A 222 -18.55 -20.19 -1.23
C ARG A 222 -17.34 -19.57 -1.93
N ASP A 223 -17.16 -18.27 -1.74
CA ASP A 223 -16.10 -17.49 -2.35
C ASP A 223 -14.78 -17.61 -1.60
N ARG A 224 -13.70 -17.42 -2.36
CA ARG A 224 -12.31 -17.34 -1.89
C ARG A 224 -12.17 -16.40 -0.70
N ILE A 225 -11.39 -16.85 0.29
CA ILE A 225 -11.03 -16.03 1.46
C ILE A 225 -10.06 -14.93 1.04
N VAL A 226 -10.27 -13.72 1.55
CA VAL A 226 -9.36 -12.59 1.27
C VAL A 226 -8.51 -12.27 2.48
N THR A 227 -9.13 -12.08 3.65
CA THR A 227 -8.38 -11.90 4.90
C THR A 227 -8.97 -12.74 6.04
N LEU A 228 -8.06 -13.21 6.89
CA LEU A 228 -8.36 -13.92 8.13
C LEU A 228 -7.61 -13.19 9.24
N ALA A 229 -8.34 -12.67 10.23
CA ALA A 229 -7.75 -11.90 11.31
C ALA A 229 -8.26 -12.37 12.66
N THR A 230 -7.36 -12.35 13.65
CA THR A 230 -7.66 -12.67 15.04
C THR A 230 -7.45 -11.46 15.92
N ASP A 231 -8.16 -11.44 17.04
CA ASP A 231 -8.01 -10.39 18.03
C ASP A 231 -6.69 -10.56 18.82
N ARG A 232 -6.23 -9.51 19.51
CA ARG A 232 -5.00 -9.55 20.32
C ARG A 232 -5.00 -10.69 21.33
N THR A 233 -6.17 -11.09 21.85
CA THR A 233 -6.31 -12.20 22.80
C THR A 233 -6.48 -13.56 22.15
N GLY A 234 -6.61 -13.65 20.82
CA GLY A 234 -6.77 -14.90 20.08
C GLY A 234 -8.08 -15.66 20.36
N LYS A 235 -9.09 -14.98 20.92
CA LYS A 235 -10.40 -15.58 21.27
C LYS A 235 -11.44 -15.44 20.16
N ILE A 236 -11.26 -14.45 19.29
CA ILE A 236 -12.21 -14.14 18.22
C ILE A 236 -11.44 -14.22 16.93
N LEU A 237 -12.07 -14.89 15.97
CA LEU A 237 -11.63 -15.01 14.60
C LEU A 237 -12.70 -14.37 13.74
N ALA A 238 -12.31 -13.54 12.79
CA ALA A 238 -13.21 -13.13 11.73
C ALA A 238 -12.62 -13.50 10.37
N CYS A 239 -13.50 -13.81 9.43
CA CYS A 239 -13.13 -14.07 8.07
C CYS A 239 -14.11 -13.38 7.11
N HIS A 240 -13.61 -12.99 5.95
CA HIS A 240 -14.45 -12.58 4.83
C HIS A 240 -13.93 -13.20 3.53
N GLY A 241 -14.87 -13.38 2.60
CA GLY A 241 -14.55 -13.64 1.20
C GLY A 241 -14.60 -12.38 0.36
N THR A 242 -14.72 -12.55 -0.96
CA THR A 242 -15.02 -11.47 -1.92
C THR A 242 -16.46 -10.94 -1.82
N ASP A 243 -17.29 -11.64 -1.07
CA ASP A 243 -18.68 -11.29 -0.79
C ASP A 243 -18.83 -10.10 0.18
N VAL A 244 -20.09 -9.74 0.41
CA VAL A 244 -20.53 -8.66 1.31
C VAL A 244 -20.61 -9.12 2.78
N VAL A 245 -20.43 -10.42 3.04
CA VAL A 245 -20.60 -11.03 4.36
C VAL A 245 -19.26 -11.18 5.09
N LEU A 246 -19.18 -10.63 6.30
CA LEU A 246 -18.15 -10.94 7.27
C LEU A 246 -18.69 -11.96 8.27
N GLU A 247 -17.95 -13.03 8.49
CA GLU A 247 -18.28 -14.09 9.43
C GLU A 247 -17.38 -13.96 10.67
N VAL A 248 -18.00 -13.92 11.85
CA VAL A 248 -17.29 -13.84 13.13
C VAL A 248 -17.46 -15.15 13.90
N PHE A 249 -16.36 -15.74 14.32
CA PHE A 249 -16.27 -16.95 15.12
C PHE A 249 -15.67 -16.64 16.49
N SER A 250 -16.26 -17.21 17.54
CA SER A 250 -15.72 -17.20 18.90
C SER A 250 -15.10 -18.55 19.18
N VAL A 251 -13.88 -18.51 19.70
CA VAL A 251 -13.15 -19.66 20.21
C VAL A 251 -13.40 -19.73 21.70
N LEU A 252 -13.99 -20.84 22.13
CA LEU A 252 -14.29 -21.06 23.55
C LEU A 252 -13.02 -21.38 24.32
N SER A 253 -12.99 -20.97 25.58
CA SER A 253 -11.87 -21.30 26.48
C SER A 253 -11.85 -22.79 26.83
N GLU A 254 -10.67 -23.34 27.13
CA GLU A 254 -10.50 -24.75 27.51
C GLU A 254 -11.43 -25.14 28.69
N GLU A 255 -11.67 -24.24 29.65
CA GLU A 255 -12.59 -24.46 30.78
C GLU A 255 -14.07 -24.58 30.34
N GLU A 256 -14.50 -23.77 29.38
CA GLU A 256 -15.86 -23.82 28.83
C GLU A 256 -16.05 -25.05 27.96
N VAL A 257 -15.02 -25.43 27.20
CA VAL A 257 -14.97 -26.68 26.43
C VAL A 257 -15.10 -27.88 27.37
N GLN A 258 -14.36 -27.93 28.47
CA GLN A 258 -14.47 -28.97 29.49
C GLN A 258 -15.87 -29.01 30.13
N LYS A 259 -16.45 -27.86 30.50
CA LYS A 259 -17.83 -27.79 31.03
C LYS A 259 -18.85 -28.31 30.02
N LYS A 260 -18.69 -28.03 28.72
CA LYS A 260 -19.55 -28.59 27.66
C LYS A 260 -19.34 -30.10 27.50
N LEU A 261 -18.09 -30.57 27.54
CA LEU A 261 -17.72 -31.97 27.44
C LEU A 261 -18.30 -32.78 28.62
N GLU A 262 -18.25 -32.25 29.85
CA GLU A 262 -18.91 -32.84 31.01
C GLU A 262 -20.42 -32.91 30.87
N LYS A 263 -21.06 -31.84 30.37
CA LYS A 263 -22.51 -31.82 30.10
C LYS A 263 -22.88 -32.88 29.07
N LYS A 264 -22.06 -33.06 28.02
CA LYS A 264 -22.24 -34.11 27.00
C LYS A 264 -22.02 -35.51 27.57
N ARG A 265 -20.94 -35.75 28.31
CA ARG A 265 -20.70 -37.02 29.02
C ARG A 265 -21.87 -37.36 29.95
N LYS A 266 -22.42 -36.38 30.68
CA LYS A 266 -23.61 -36.57 31.53
C LYS A 266 -24.86 -36.89 30.71
N LYS A 267 -25.08 -36.25 29.56
CA LYS A 267 -26.21 -36.56 28.65
C LYS A 267 -26.04 -37.93 27.97
N ALA A 268 -24.85 -38.29 27.54
CA ALA A 268 -24.52 -39.59 26.96
C ALA A 268 -24.70 -40.70 28.00
N LYS A 269 -24.19 -40.52 29.23
CA LYS A 269 -24.45 -41.43 30.36
C LYS A 269 -25.93 -41.55 30.72
N LYS A 270 -26.73 -40.47 30.58
CA LYS A 270 -28.19 -40.53 30.76
C LYS A 270 -28.91 -41.27 29.63
N LYS A 271 -28.48 -41.10 28.37
CA LYS A 271 -29.02 -41.84 27.21
C LYS A 271 -28.62 -43.32 27.23
N ALA A 272 -27.38 -43.64 27.61
CA ALA A 272 -26.90 -45.00 27.82
C ALA A 272 -27.59 -45.71 29.01
N LYS A 273 -28.10 -44.95 29.99
CA LYS A 273 -28.97 -45.50 31.04
C LYS A 273 -30.41 -45.74 30.60
N GLN A 274 -30.86 -45.14 29.50
CA GLN A 274 -32.21 -45.34 28.94
C GLN A 274 -32.25 -46.44 27.88
N ASN A 275 -31.17 -46.63 27.12
CA ASN A 275 -31.00 -47.75 26.21
C ASN A 275 -30.13 -48.80 26.89
N SER A 276 -30.71 -49.89 27.36
CA SER A 276 -30.02 -50.99 28.03
C SER A 276 -29.14 -51.80 27.07
N GLU A 277 -28.02 -51.24 26.63
CA GLU A 277 -26.91 -51.96 26.01
C GLU A 277 -25.60 -51.47 26.62
N GLU A 278 -24.86 -52.39 27.24
CA GLU A 278 -23.49 -52.19 27.72
C GLU A 278 -22.51 -52.39 26.56
N GLU A 279 -21.92 -51.30 26.08
CA GLU A 279 -20.63 -51.32 25.36
C GLU A 279 -19.75 -50.15 25.81
N PRO A 280 -18.41 -50.30 25.74
CA PRO A 280 -17.46 -49.47 26.47
C PRO A 280 -17.34 -48.06 25.87
N GLU A 281 -16.78 -47.16 26.67
CA GLU A 281 -16.64 -45.73 26.43
C GLU A 281 -16.24 -45.36 24.99
N ARG A 282 -17.21 -45.05 24.13
CA ARG A 282 -16.93 -44.26 22.92
C ARG A 282 -16.32 -42.94 23.38
N SER A 283 -15.07 -42.67 22.97
CA SER A 283 -14.42 -41.37 23.10
C SER A 283 -15.36 -40.32 22.50
N VAL A 284 -16.03 -39.55 23.35
CA VAL A 284 -16.82 -38.41 22.89
C VAL A 284 -15.83 -37.32 22.51
N GLU A 285 -15.34 -37.37 21.28
CA GLU A 285 -14.60 -36.28 20.66
C GLU A 285 -15.57 -35.11 20.40
N LEU A 286 -15.15 -33.90 20.76
CA LEU A 286 -15.89 -32.69 20.41
C LEU A 286 -15.72 -32.46 18.90
N SER A 287 -16.82 -32.18 18.21
CA SER A 287 -16.72 -31.65 16.85
C SER A 287 -16.13 -30.24 16.91
N LEU A 288 -15.19 -29.93 16.02
CA LEU A 288 -14.54 -28.62 15.92
C LEU A 288 -15.53 -27.44 15.83
N GLN A 289 -16.70 -27.68 15.23
CA GLN A 289 -17.79 -26.70 15.12
C GLN A 289 -18.37 -26.27 16.49
N GLU A 290 -18.21 -27.08 17.54
CA GLU A 290 -18.69 -26.75 18.89
C GLU A 290 -17.68 -25.96 19.72
N GLU A 291 -16.40 -26.04 19.35
CA GLU A 291 -15.30 -25.31 19.98
C GLU A 291 -15.10 -23.94 19.34
N ILE A 292 -15.17 -23.89 18.01
CA ILE A 292 -15.16 -22.66 17.22
C ILE A 292 -16.59 -22.38 16.80
N GLN A 293 -17.30 -21.63 17.63
CA GLN A 293 -18.70 -21.33 17.44
C GLN A 293 -18.86 -20.07 16.58
N ARG A 294 -19.73 -20.14 15.55
CA ARG A 294 -20.12 -18.97 14.77
C ARG A 294 -20.99 -18.04 15.63
N VAL A 295 -20.57 -16.79 15.72
CA VAL A 295 -21.18 -15.75 16.58
C VAL A 295 -22.21 -14.97 15.79
N ALA A 296 -21.80 -14.34 14.70
CA ALA A 296 -22.66 -13.48 13.89
C ALA A 296 -22.16 -13.36 12.45
N ASN A 297 -23.09 -13.05 11.55
CA ASN A 297 -22.82 -12.65 10.17
C ASN A 297 -23.13 -11.18 10.02
N ILE A 298 -22.13 -10.40 9.63
CA ILE A 298 -22.30 -8.98 9.37
C ILE A 298 -22.40 -8.81 7.86
N ARG A 299 -23.56 -8.35 7.39
CA ARG A 299 -23.76 -7.94 6.01
C ARG A 299 -23.37 -6.46 5.87
N ALA A 300 -22.30 -6.20 5.13
CA ALA A 300 -21.87 -4.85 4.78
C ALA A 300 -22.78 -4.22 3.71
N SER A 301 -22.58 -2.94 3.38
CA SER A 301 -23.32 -2.30 2.28
C SER A 301 -22.83 -2.67 0.88
N SER A 302 -21.57 -3.11 0.74
CA SER A 302 -20.98 -3.57 -0.51
C SER A 302 -19.84 -4.55 -0.26
N LYS A 303 -19.18 -5.02 -1.34
CA LYS A 303 -18.06 -5.97 -1.25
C LYS A 303 -16.94 -5.45 -0.34
N ILE A 304 -16.47 -6.31 0.56
CA ILE A 304 -15.43 -5.99 1.56
C ILE A 304 -14.06 -6.18 0.90
N LYS A 305 -13.17 -5.18 1.02
CA LYS A 305 -11.76 -5.27 0.59
C LYS A 305 -10.87 -5.75 1.72
N SER A 306 -11.02 -5.18 2.91
CA SER A 306 -10.31 -5.58 4.13
C SER A 306 -11.12 -5.24 5.36
N PHE A 307 -10.76 -5.86 6.49
CA PHE A 307 -11.32 -5.50 7.78
C PHE A 307 -10.25 -5.55 8.88
N ASP A 308 -10.52 -4.85 9.97
CA ASP A 308 -9.74 -4.95 11.21
C ASP A 308 -10.69 -5.04 12.41
N LEU A 309 -10.21 -5.64 13.49
CA LEU A 309 -11.00 -5.89 14.69
C LEU A 309 -10.23 -5.60 15.97
N ILE A 310 -10.94 -5.04 16.94
CA ILE A 310 -10.39 -4.67 18.25
C ILE A 310 -11.42 -5.05 19.31
N LEU A 311 -11.01 -5.89 20.27
CA LEU A 311 -11.82 -6.17 21.45
C LEU A 311 -11.57 -5.14 22.54
N SER A 312 -12.63 -4.45 22.95
CA SER A 312 -12.60 -3.59 24.13
C SER A 312 -12.54 -4.44 25.41
N PRO A 313 -11.85 -3.97 26.48
CA PRO A 313 -11.86 -4.62 27.79
C PRO A 313 -13.26 -4.84 28.38
N LYS A 314 -14.26 -4.08 27.91
CA LYS A 314 -15.68 -4.20 28.31
C LYS A 314 -16.43 -5.34 27.61
N GLY A 315 -15.78 -6.11 26.73
CA GLY A 315 -16.40 -7.20 25.96
C GLY A 315 -17.17 -6.74 24.72
N GLU A 316 -16.99 -5.48 24.30
CA GLU A 316 -17.49 -4.94 23.04
C GLU A 316 -16.45 -5.17 21.95
N LEU A 317 -16.82 -5.90 20.90
CA LEU A 317 -16.00 -6.09 19.72
C LEU A 317 -16.28 -4.95 18.74
N LYS A 318 -15.27 -4.16 18.42
CA LYS A 318 -15.34 -3.13 17.39
C LYS A 318 -14.70 -3.67 16.12
N ILE A 319 -15.43 -3.60 15.02
CA ILE A 319 -14.99 -4.07 13.71
C ILE A 319 -15.04 -2.88 12.76
N VAL A 320 -13.97 -2.68 12.00
CA VAL A 320 -13.92 -1.67 10.94
C VAL A 320 -13.80 -2.39 9.60
N LEU A 321 -14.71 -2.08 8.68
CA LEU A 321 -14.75 -2.63 7.33
C LEU A 321 -14.33 -1.55 6.33
N LEU A 322 -13.42 -1.91 5.44
CA LEU A 322 -13.04 -1.15 4.25
C LEU A 322 -13.68 -1.79 3.03
N LEU A 323 -14.51 -1.04 2.32
CA LEU A 323 -15.28 -1.52 1.19
C LEU A 323 -14.67 -1.10 -0.15
N GLN A 324 -14.89 -1.89 -1.20
CA GLN A 324 -14.35 -1.63 -2.55
C GLN A 324 -14.88 -0.31 -3.17
N ASN A 325 -16.03 0.19 -2.72
CA ASN A 325 -16.63 1.45 -3.17
C ASN A 325 -16.18 2.68 -2.35
N ASN A 326 -14.98 2.64 -1.76
CA ASN A 326 -14.37 3.75 -1.00
C ASN A 326 -15.15 4.15 0.27
N ILE A 327 -15.84 3.19 0.90
CA ILE A 327 -16.61 3.40 2.14
C ILE A 327 -15.86 2.74 3.29
N ILE A 328 -15.89 3.39 4.45
CA ILE A 328 -15.48 2.81 5.73
C ILE A 328 -16.74 2.68 6.61
N GLU A 329 -17.00 1.47 7.11
CA GLU A 329 -18.11 1.18 8.02
C GLU A 329 -17.57 0.63 9.34
N SER A 330 -18.06 1.15 10.46
CA SER A 330 -17.71 0.62 11.80
C SER A 330 -18.90 -0.09 12.42
N TYR A 331 -18.69 -1.32 12.87
CA TYR A 331 -19.68 -2.15 13.55
C TYR A 331 -19.25 -2.40 14.99
N ASN A 332 -20.20 -2.34 15.92
CA ASN A 332 -20.01 -2.80 17.29
C ASN A 332 -20.84 -4.07 17.51
N LEU A 333 -20.24 -5.05 18.17
CA LEU A 333 -20.86 -6.30 18.52
C LEU A 333 -20.63 -6.60 20.00
N ASN A 334 -21.71 -6.84 20.73
CA ASN A 334 -21.65 -7.16 22.15
C ASN A 334 -21.69 -8.68 22.33
N LEU A 335 -20.57 -9.27 22.77
CA LEU A 335 -20.41 -10.72 22.90
C LEU A 335 -21.15 -11.30 24.11
N SER A 336 -21.56 -10.46 25.07
CA SER A 336 -22.31 -10.87 26.26
C SER A 336 -23.78 -11.18 25.99
N ALA A 337 -24.31 -10.76 24.84
CA ALA A 337 -25.70 -11.00 24.47
C ALA A 337 -25.90 -12.42 23.93
N GLN A 338 -27.03 -13.04 24.28
CA GLN A 338 -27.35 -14.43 23.90
C GLN A 338 -27.53 -14.63 22.39
N VAL A 339 -27.87 -13.56 21.66
CA VAL A 339 -27.78 -13.47 20.19
C VAL A 339 -27.10 -12.13 19.87
N PRO A 340 -25.81 -12.12 19.53
CA PRO A 340 -25.09 -10.89 19.25
C PRO A 340 -25.53 -10.32 17.90
N GLN A 341 -26.26 -9.21 17.93
CA GLN A 341 -26.58 -8.44 16.72
C GLN A 341 -25.52 -7.36 16.51
N ALA A 342 -25.01 -7.27 15.28
CA ALA A 342 -24.06 -6.23 14.91
C ALA A 342 -24.79 -4.91 14.69
N VAL A 343 -24.42 -3.88 15.46
CA VAL A 343 -24.95 -2.53 15.31
C VAL A 343 -23.94 -1.71 14.50
N ARG A 344 -24.39 -1.15 13.37
CA ARG A 344 -23.59 -0.22 12.58
C ARG A 344 -23.52 1.13 13.30
N VAL A 345 -22.34 1.54 13.71
CA VAL A 345 -22.10 2.76 14.50
C VAL A 345 -21.88 3.98 13.61
N SER A 346 -21.04 3.85 12.59
CA SER A 346 -20.66 4.98 11.73
C SER A 346 -20.38 4.53 10.31
N LYS A 347 -20.58 5.45 9.38
CA LYS A 347 -20.32 5.28 7.94
C LYS A 347 -19.68 6.56 7.41
N ILE A 348 -18.49 6.46 6.84
CA ILE A 348 -17.78 7.61 6.28
C ILE A 348 -18.04 7.67 4.77
N THR A 349 -18.79 8.68 4.31
CA THR A 349 -19.19 8.82 2.89
C THR A 349 -18.83 10.16 2.24
N ILE A 350 -18.48 11.18 3.03
CA ILE A 350 -18.38 12.55 2.53
C ILE A 350 -17.16 12.73 1.61
N GLY A 351 -16.04 12.08 1.94
CA GLY A 351 -14.73 12.32 1.31
C GLY A 351 -14.48 11.73 -0.08
N GLY A 352 -15.42 10.99 -0.70
CA GLY A 352 -15.14 10.39 -2.01
C GLY A 352 -16.36 9.90 -2.78
N HIS A 353 -16.22 9.73 -4.09
CA HIS A 353 -17.21 9.04 -4.91
C HIS A 353 -17.17 7.53 -4.69
N ARG A 354 -18.27 6.86 -5.03
CA ARG A 354 -18.47 5.42 -4.86
C ARG A 354 -18.00 4.64 -6.08
N SER A 355 -18.40 5.15 -7.24
CA SER A 355 -17.99 4.75 -8.58
C SER A 355 -16.89 5.66 -9.11
N ASP A 356 -16.38 5.31 -10.28
CA ASP A 356 -15.53 6.14 -11.11
C ASP A 356 -16.20 7.48 -11.45
N VAL A 357 -15.37 8.53 -11.46
CA VAL A 357 -15.82 9.87 -11.81
C VAL A 357 -15.73 10.00 -13.33
N ARG A 358 -16.87 10.27 -13.97
CA ARG A 358 -16.98 10.35 -15.43
C ARG A 358 -16.75 11.76 -15.96
N THR A 359 -17.05 12.77 -15.14
CA THR A 359 -17.02 14.17 -15.59
C THR A 359 -16.53 15.10 -14.52
N LEU A 360 -15.89 16.17 -14.98
CA LEU A 360 -15.43 17.28 -14.18
C LEU A 360 -15.81 18.59 -14.86
N ALA A 361 -16.12 19.60 -14.06
CA ALA A 361 -16.27 20.97 -14.52
C ALA A 361 -15.72 21.94 -13.45
N PHE A 362 -15.16 23.06 -13.92
CA PHE A 362 -14.78 24.18 -13.06
C PHE A 362 -15.88 25.22 -13.03
N SER A 363 -16.10 25.82 -11.86
CA SER A 363 -16.92 27.03 -11.73
C SER A 363 -16.26 28.19 -12.48
N SER A 364 -17.04 29.11 -13.02
CA SER A 364 -16.52 30.34 -13.65
C SER A 364 -15.67 31.18 -12.69
N ASP A 365 -15.98 31.17 -11.39
CA ASP A 365 -15.23 31.89 -10.35
C ASP A 365 -13.93 31.18 -9.89
N ASN A 366 -13.60 30.01 -10.47
CA ASN A 366 -12.50 29.14 -10.04
C ASN A 366 -12.56 28.63 -8.57
N ILE A 367 -13.65 28.80 -7.83
CA ILE A 367 -13.72 28.41 -6.41
C ILE A 367 -14.22 26.97 -6.24
N ALA A 368 -15.19 26.56 -7.05
CA ALA A 368 -15.83 25.27 -6.94
C ALA A 368 -15.43 24.35 -8.09
N ILE A 369 -15.27 23.06 -7.76
CA ILE A 369 -15.07 21.99 -8.73
C ILE A 369 -16.27 21.06 -8.63
N LEU A 370 -16.87 20.76 -9.76
CA LEU A 370 -17.91 19.76 -9.86
C LEU A 370 -17.32 18.46 -10.34
N SER A 371 -17.69 17.37 -9.69
CA SER A 371 -17.42 16.02 -10.14
C SER A 371 -18.70 15.20 -10.15
N ALA A 372 -18.98 14.53 -11.27
CA ALA A 372 -20.12 13.64 -11.38
C ALA A 372 -19.67 12.19 -11.61
N ALA A 373 -20.24 11.29 -10.83
CA ALA A 373 -20.08 9.85 -10.93
C ALA A 373 -21.44 9.18 -11.23
N ALA A 374 -21.45 7.85 -11.34
CA ALA A 374 -22.65 7.10 -11.71
C ALA A 374 -23.87 7.30 -10.78
N GLU A 375 -23.66 7.59 -9.50
CA GLU A 375 -24.76 7.65 -8.51
C GLU A 375 -24.84 9.01 -7.81
N SER A 376 -23.77 9.80 -7.89
CA SER A 376 -23.65 11.03 -7.10
C SER A 376 -22.85 12.09 -7.82
N VAL A 377 -23.28 13.33 -7.64
CA VAL A 377 -22.58 14.54 -8.02
C VAL A 377 -22.11 15.23 -6.77
N LYS A 378 -20.84 15.62 -6.76
CA LYS A 378 -20.21 16.29 -5.64
C LYS A 378 -19.60 17.62 -6.08
N ILE A 379 -19.63 18.55 -5.14
CA ILE A 379 -19.04 19.87 -5.31
C ILE A 379 -17.95 20.02 -4.28
N TRP A 380 -16.76 20.39 -4.73
CA TRP A 380 -15.58 20.55 -3.93
C TRP A 380 -15.18 22.01 -3.90
N ASN A 381 -14.73 22.48 -2.74
CA ASN A 381 -14.03 23.75 -2.67
C ASN A 381 -12.57 23.49 -3.06
N ARG A 382 -12.02 24.23 -4.03
CA ARG A 382 -10.62 24.06 -4.43
C ARG A 382 -9.62 24.36 -3.30
N SER A 383 -9.92 25.32 -2.42
CA SER A 383 -8.95 25.79 -1.42
C SER A 383 -8.86 24.87 -0.22
N THR A 384 -10.00 24.30 0.21
CA THR A 384 -10.04 23.38 1.35
C THR A 384 -9.97 21.91 0.93
N LEU A 385 -10.15 21.61 -0.36
CA LEU A 385 -10.25 20.25 -0.92
C LEU A 385 -11.38 19.41 -0.28
N GLN A 386 -12.33 20.06 0.40
CA GLN A 386 -13.45 19.39 1.04
C GLN A 386 -14.69 19.42 0.16
N CYS A 387 -15.46 18.33 0.23
CA CYS A 387 -16.77 18.24 -0.38
C CYS A 387 -17.74 19.15 0.37
N ILE A 388 -18.33 20.12 -0.34
CA ILE A 388 -19.32 21.06 0.17
C ILE A 388 -20.71 20.41 0.13
N ARG A 389 -21.05 19.78 -1.00
CA ARG A 389 -22.37 19.22 -1.28
C ARG A 389 -22.26 17.90 -2.02
N THR A 390 -23.19 17.01 -1.72
CA THR A 390 -23.41 15.75 -2.44
C THR A 390 -24.88 15.72 -2.87
N MET A 391 -25.11 15.44 -4.15
CA MET A 391 -26.42 15.33 -4.78
C MET A 391 -26.53 13.95 -5.42
N ASP A 392 -27.68 13.30 -5.28
CA ASP A 392 -27.92 11.97 -5.86
C ASP A 392 -28.41 12.12 -7.29
N CYS A 393 -27.83 11.35 -8.21
CA CYS A 393 -28.05 11.47 -9.65
C CYS A 393 -28.16 10.08 -10.28
N GLU A 394 -28.84 9.98 -11.43
CA GLU A 394 -28.71 8.79 -12.30
C GLU A 394 -27.31 8.76 -12.95
N TYR A 395 -26.97 7.70 -13.69
CA TYR A 395 -25.63 7.54 -14.27
C TYR A 395 -25.19 8.76 -15.11
N ALA A 396 -24.32 9.61 -14.54
CA ALA A 396 -23.86 10.85 -15.16
C ALA A 396 -22.74 10.59 -16.18
N LEU A 397 -22.87 11.18 -17.37
CA LEU A 397 -21.89 11.08 -18.48
C LEU A 397 -21.28 12.41 -18.88
N CYS A 398 -22.02 13.51 -18.73
CA CYS A 398 -21.55 14.87 -19.00
C CYS A 398 -22.10 15.81 -17.91
N SER A 399 -21.34 16.85 -17.58
CA SER A 399 -21.75 17.87 -16.61
C SER A 399 -21.31 19.25 -17.06
N LEU A 400 -22.07 20.27 -16.62
CA LEU A 400 -21.83 21.66 -16.98
C LEU A 400 -22.32 22.58 -15.84
N PHE A 401 -21.53 23.59 -15.52
CA PHE A 401 -21.99 24.72 -14.73
C PHE A 401 -22.79 25.69 -15.59
N VAL A 402 -23.97 26.07 -15.10
CA VAL A 402 -24.75 27.15 -15.71
C VAL A 402 -24.05 28.48 -15.39
N PRO A 403 -23.98 29.42 -16.35
CA PRO A 403 -23.44 30.75 -16.12
C PRO A 403 -24.01 31.42 -14.87
N GLY A 404 -23.13 31.95 -14.02
CA GLY A 404 -23.49 32.46 -12.69
C GLY A 404 -23.38 31.42 -11.57
N ASP A 405 -22.87 30.22 -11.86
CA ASP A 405 -22.44 29.15 -10.94
C ASP A 405 -23.46 28.73 -9.86
N ARG A 406 -24.73 29.13 -9.99
CA ARG A 406 -25.79 28.78 -9.04
C ARG A 406 -26.39 27.41 -9.32
N GLN A 407 -26.35 26.97 -10.57
CA GLN A 407 -26.99 25.75 -11.01
C GLN A 407 -26.05 24.88 -11.84
N VAL A 408 -26.36 23.59 -11.88
CA VAL A 408 -25.58 22.58 -12.59
C VAL A 408 -26.51 21.73 -13.44
N ILE A 409 -26.08 21.46 -14.67
CA ILE A 409 -26.73 20.49 -15.56
C ILE A 409 -25.89 19.21 -15.59
N ILE A 410 -26.57 18.08 -15.53
CA ILE A 410 -25.99 16.75 -15.77
C ILE A 410 -26.76 16.06 -16.88
N GLY A 411 -26.03 15.47 -17.83
CA GLY A 411 -26.57 14.53 -18.81
C GLY A 411 -26.33 13.10 -18.38
N THR A 412 -27.39 12.29 -18.45
CA THR A 412 -27.38 10.90 -17.98
C THR A 412 -27.22 9.91 -19.13
N LYS A 413 -26.82 8.68 -18.80
CA LYS A 413 -26.81 7.54 -19.72
C LYS A 413 -28.21 7.15 -20.21
N THR A 414 -29.25 7.48 -19.46
CA THR A 414 -30.66 7.24 -19.81
C THR A 414 -31.23 8.26 -20.79
N GLY A 415 -30.44 9.26 -21.21
CA GLY A 415 -30.90 10.30 -22.14
C GLY A 415 -31.60 11.49 -21.49
N LYS A 416 -31.55 11.59 -20.16
CA LYS A 416 -32.17 12.67 -19.39
C LYS A 416 -31.17 13.79 -19.11
N LEU A 417 -31.67 15.01 -19.02
CA LEU A 417 -30.97 16.17 -18.49
C LEU A 417 -31.55 16.49 -17.11
N GLN A 418 -30.69 16.54 -16.11
CA GLN A 418 -31.05 16.87 -14.73
C GLN A 418 -30.43 18.22 -14.35
N LEU A 419 -31.26 19.14 -13.87
CA LEU A 419 -30.85 20.47 -13.40
C LEU A 419 -30.89 20.50 -11.88
N TYR A 420 -29.79 20.89 -11.24
CA TYR A 420 -29.66 21.03 -9.78
C TYR A 420 -29.37 22.47 -9.39
N ASP A 421 -29.92 22.92 -8.26
CA ASP A 421 -29.52 24.18 -7.59
C ASP A 421 -28.48 23.86 -6.50
N LEU A 422 -27.35 24.57 -6.51
CA LEU A 422 -26.24 24.32 -5.58
C LEU A 422 -26.52 24.80 -4.16
N ALA A 423 -27.34 25.84 -4.02
CA ALA A 423 -27.64 26.40 -2.70
C ALA A 423 -28.49 25.42 -1.88
N SER A 424 -29.52 24.84 -2.50
CA SER A 424 -30.41 23.86 -1.89
C SER A 424 -29.92 22.42 -2.01
N GLY A 425 -29.12 22.10 -3.02
CA GLY A 425 -28.72 20.73 -3.36
C GLY A 425 -29.88 19.87 -3.88
N SER A 426 -30.98 20.49 -4.27
CA SER A 426 -32.18 19.81 -4.76
C SER A 426 -32.21 19.74 -6.28
N LEU A 427 -32.75 18.63 -6.80
CA LEU A 427 -33.11 18.49 -8.21
C LEU A 427 -34.27 19.44 -8.53
N MET A 428 -34.06 20.34 -9.49
CA MET A 428 -35.05 21.33 -9.93
C MET A 428 -35.92 20.76 -11.05
N GLU A 429 -35.29 20.29 -12.12
CA GLU A 429 -35.97 19.78 -13.31
C GLU A 429 -35.30 18.52 -13.84
N THR A 430 -36.09 17.60 -14.40
CA THR A 430 -35.61 16.45 -15.18
C THR A 430 -36.32 16.46 -16.52
N LEU A 431 -35.55 16.55 -17.60
CA LEU A 431 -36.06 16.56 -18.98
C LEU A 431 -35.56 15.33 -19.73
N ASN A 432 -36.45 14.66 -20.46
CA ASN A 432 -36.05 13.60 -21.39
C ASN A 432 -35.54 14.25 -22.67
N ALA A 433 -34.21 14.35 -22.81
CA ALA A 433 -33.58 15.07 -23.90
C ALA A 433 -33.34 14.18 -25.12
N HIS A 434 -32.86 12.95 -24.92
CA HIS A 434 -32.48 12.00 -25.97
C HIS A 434 -33.05 10.62 -25.67
N ASP A 435 -33.23 9.79 -26.70
CA ASP A 435 -33.68 8.39 -26.53
C ASP A 435 -32.54 7.46 -26.09
N GLY A 436 -31.29 7.90 -26.30
CA GLY A 436 -30.06 7.21 -25.89
C GLY A 436 -29.20 8.05 -24.95
N ALA A 437 -27.99 7.56 -24.66
CA ALA A 437 -27.05 8.22 -23.75
C ALA A 437 -26.62 9.61 -24.26
N VAL A 438 -26.57 10.60 -23.34
CA VAL A 438 -26.00 11.93 -23.63
C VAL A 438 -24.51 11.89 -23.38
N TRP A 439 -23.71 11.88 -24.44
CA TRP A 439 -22.24 11.77 -24.33
C TRP A 439 -21.57 13.09 -24.04
N SER A 440 -22.08 14.18 -24.61
CA SER A 440 -21.45 15.49 -24.46
C SER A 440 -22.46 16.62 -24.29
N ILE A 441 -22.05 17.59 -23.49
CA ILE A 441 -22.71 18.88 -23.32
C ILE A 441 -21.66 19.97 -23.56
N ALA A 442 -22.05 21.03 -24.26
CA ALA A 442 -21.23 22.22 -24.46
C ALA A 442 -22.06 23.49 -24.31
N LEU A 443 -21.59 24.42 -23.48
CA LEU A 443 -22.21 25.74 -23.32
C LEU A 443 -21.93 26.60 -24.56
N SER A 444 -22.92 27.40 -24.99
CA SER A 444 -22.66 28.41 -26.02
C SER A 444 -21.81 29.55 -25.45
N PRO A 445 -20.87 30.13 -26.22
CA PRO A 445 -20.08 31.27 -25.77
C PRO A 445 -20.93 32.47 -25.31
N ASP A 446 -22.11 32.63 -25.89
CA ASP A 446 -23.13 33.62 -25.52
C ASP A 446 -23.75 33.42 -24.12
N GLN A 447 -23.47 32.30 -23.45
CA GLN A 447 -24.01 31.96 -22.12
C GLN A 447 -25.54 31.80 -22.04
N ARG A 448 -26.25 31.93 -23.17
CA ARG A 448 -27.72 31.86 -23.24
C ARG A 448 -28.27 30.46 -23.48
N GLY A 449 -27.43 29.54 -23.94
CA GLY A 449 -27.86 28.19 -24.27
C GLY A 449 -26.72 27.19 -24.23
N PHE A 450 -27.05 25.94 -24.52
CA PHE A 450 -26.09 24.84 -24.58
C PHE A 450 -26.55 23.79 -25.60
N VAL A 451 -25.64 22.92 -25.99
CA VAL A 451 -25.88 21.84 -26.93
C VAL A 451 -25.60 20.51 -26.27
N THR A 452 -26.42 19.52 -26.62
CA THR A 452 -26.28 18.13 -26.21
C THR A 452 -26.07 17.23 -27.42
N GLY A 453 -25.07 16.35 -27.35
CA GLY A 453 -24.83 15.29 -28.32
C GLY A 453 -25.23 13.93 -27.72
N GLY A 454 -26.11 13.21 -28.41
CA GLY A 454 -26.65 11.93 -27.96
C GLY A 454 -26.29 10.75 -28.88
N ALA A 455 -26.42 9.54 -28.33
CA ALA A 455 -26.33 8.28 -29.06
C ALA A 455 -27.56 8.02 -29.97
N ASP A 456 -28.55 8.92 -29.99
CA ASP A 456 -29.72 8.87 -30.88
C ASP A 456 -29.47 9.58 -32.22
N LYS A 457 -28.19 9.73 -32.61
CA LYS A 457 -27.73 10.40 -33.83
C LYS A 457 -28.15 11.87 -33.95
N CYS A 458 -28.58 12.47 -32.84
CA CYS A 458 -29.09 13.82 -32.80
C CYS A 458 -28.20 14.72 -31.95
N VAL A 459 -28.02 15.95 -32.42
CA VAL A 459 -27.48 17.07 -31.65
C VAL A 459 -28.64 18.03 -31.37
N LYS A 460 -28.95 18.28 -30.10
CA LYS A 460 -30.08 19.13 -29.69
C LYS A 460 -29.58 20.43 -29.07
N PHE A 461 -30.26 21.53 -29.40
CA PHE A 461 -29.95 22.88 -28.94
C PHE A 461 -30.96 23.32 -27.89
N TRP A 462 -30.45 23.86 -26.78
CA TRP A 462 -31.23 24.26 -25.62
C TRP A 462 -30.94 25.72 -25.28
N GLU A 463 -31.98 26.47 -24.90
CA GLU A 463 -31.87 27.83 -24.38
C GLU A 463 -32.35 27.88 -22.93
N PHE A 464 -31.74 28.76 -22.15
CA PHE A 464 -32.12 29.01 -20.75
C PHE A 464 -33.28 30.01 -20.68
N GLU A 465 -34.40 29.60 -20.08
CA GLU A 465 -35.57 30.45 -19.87
C GLU A 465 -35.87 30.59 -18.38
N LEU A 466 -36.05 31.83 -17.91
CA LEU A 466 -36.43 32.12 -16.52
C LEU A 466 -37.95 32.15 -16.39
N VAL A 467 -38.55 31.03 -15.99
CA VAL A 467 -39.99 30.93 -15.72
C VAL A 467 -40.28 31.45 -14.31
N LYS A 468 -41.31 32.28 -14.15
CA LYS A 468 -41.84 32.66 -12.84
C LYS A 468 -42.90 31.63 -12.43
N ASP A 469 -42.73 30.99 -11.27
CA ASP A 469 -43.81 30.18 -10.70
C ASP A 469 -44.86 31.07 -10.03
N GLU A 470 -46.15 30.78 -10.24
CA GLU A 470 -47.26 31.58 -9.71
C GLU A 470 -47.34 31.58 -8.18
N SER A 471 -46.68 30.63 -7.51
CA SER A 471 -46.71 30.44 -6.05
C SER A 471 -45.47 30.96 -5.31
N SER A 472 -44.42 31.41 -6.01
CA SER A 472 -43.21 31.93 -5.37
C SER A 472 -42.63 33.15 -6.08
N VAL A 473 -42.03 34.08 -5.32
CA VAL A 473 -41.38 35.29 -5.87
C VAL A 473 -40.10 34.96 -6.67
N GLN A 474 -39.61 33.72 -6.60
CA GLN A 474 -38.37 33.31 -7.26
C GLN A 474 -38.62 32.88 -8.72
N LYS A 475 -37.84 33.46 -9.64
CA LYS A 475 -37.74 32.99 -11.02
C LYS A 475 -36.96 31.67 -11.03
N ARG A 476 -37.56 30.58 -11.49
CA ARG A 476 -36.87 29.31 -11.74
C ARG A 476 -36.25 29.32 -13.13
N LEU A 477 -35.06 28.75 -13.26
CA LEU A 477 -34.47 28.52 -14.57
C LEU A 477 -35.03 27.20 -15.11
N SER A 478 -35.50 27.23 -16.34
CA SER A 478 -35.95 26.07 -17.10
C SER A 478 -35.22 26.00 -18.43
N MET A 479 -35.15 24.83 -19.04
CA MET A 479 -34.45 24.62 -20.31
C MET A 479 -35.46 24.38 -21.43
N LYS A 480 -35.38 25.19 -22.49
CA LYS A 480 -36.25 25.08 -23.66
C LYS A 480 -35.47 24.52 -24.84
N HIS A 481 -36.02 23.49 -25.45
CA HIS A 481 -35.49 22.90 -26.67
C HIS A 481 -35.82 23.78 -27.89
N VAL A 482 -34.81 24.15 -28.70
CA VAL A 482 -34.95 25.10 -29.82
C VAL A 482 -34.78 24.43 -31.18
N ARG A 483 -33.72 23.64 -31.39
CA ARG A 483 -33.39 23.02 -32.69
C ARG A 483 -32.83 21.61 -32.51
N VAL A 484 -33.01 20.76 -33.53
CA VAL A 484 -32.35 19.46 -33.67
C VAL A 484 -31.53 19.45 -34.95
N LEU A 485 -30.31 18.93 -34.87
CA LEU A 485 -29.50 18.53 -36.01
C LEU A 485 -29.39 17.00 -36.01
N GLN A 486 -29.94 16.37 -37.04
CA GLN A 486 -29.88 14.92 -37.22
C GLN A 486 -28.67 14.55 -38.08
N LEU A 487 -27.92 13.54 -37.66
CA LEU A 487 -26.71 13.04 -38.30
C LEU A 487 -26.86 11.56 -38.64
N ASP A 488 -25.90 11.03 -39.40
CA ASP A 488 -25.95 9.65 -39.91
C ASP A 488 -25.60 8.62 -38.84
N GLU A 489 -24.78 9.00 -37.85
CA GLU A 489 -24.23 8.13 -36.81
C GLU A 489 -24.24 8.79 -35.43
N ASP A 490 -23.90 7.99 -34.42
CA ASP A 490 -23.89 8.40 -33.02
C ASP A 490 -22.86 9.49 -32.74
N VAL A 491 -23.25 10.46 -31.93
CA VAL A 491 -22.41 11.62 -31.59
C VAL A 491 -21.69 11.36 -30.28
N LEU A 492 -20.36 11.46 -30.29
CA LEU A 492 -19.53 11.25 -29.09
C LEU A 492 -19.21 12.57 -28.39
N CYS A 493 -18.66 13.55 -29.11
CA CYS A 493 -18.26 14.83 -28.54
C CYS A 493 -18.76 16.00 -29.38
N VAL A 494 -19.19 17.06 -28.71
CA VAL A 494 -19.61 18.32 -29.32
C VAL A 494 -18.88 19.47 -28.64
N ARG A 495 -18.35 20.40 -29.44
CA ARG A 495 -17.70 21.62 -28.97
C ARG A 495 -18.08 22.82 -29.82
N TYR A 496 -18.27 23.94 -29.14
CA TYR A 496 -18.45 25.25 -29.76
C TYR A 496 -17.10 25.89 -30.05
N SER A 497 -16.99 26.61 -31.16
CA SER A 497 -15.90 27.56 -31.32
C SER A 497 -16.10 28.72 -30.35
N PRO A 498 -15.05 29.23 -29.68
CA PRO A 498 -15.16 30.36 -28.76
C PRO A 498 -15.75 31.63 -29.40
N ASN A 499 -15.58 31.78 -30.72
CA ASN A 499 -16.14 32.87 -31.52
C ASN A 499 -17.62 32.66 -31.92
N GLN A 500 -18.26 31.55 -31.50
CA GLN A 500 -19.64 31.19 -31.81
C GLN A 500 -19.99 31.09 -33.31
N LYS A 501 -18.99 30.89 -34.17
CA LYS A 501 -19.21 30.71 -35.61
C LYS A 501 -19.43 29.26 -36.00
N LEU A 502 -18.67 28.36 -35.37
CA LEU A 502 -18.55 26.97 -35.78
C LEU A 502 -18.90 26.03 -34.64
N LEU A 503 -19.53 24.91 -34.98
CA LEU A 503 -19.82 23.79 -34.09
C LEU A 503 -19.11 22.56 -34.64
N ALA A 504 -18.21 21.97 -33.86
CA ALA A 504 -17.56 20.72 -34.21
C ALA A 504 -18.26 19.55 -33.51
N VAL A 505 -18.49 18.47 -34.27
CA VAL A 505 -19.18 17.26 -33.83
C VAL A 505 -18.35 16.04 -34.22
N SER A 506 -17.98 15.19 -33.26
CA SER A 506 -17.37 13.88 -33.55
C SER A 506 -18.43 12.82 -33.64
N LEU A 507 -18.26 11.97 -34.64
CA LEU A 507 -19.13 10.86 -34.92
C LEU A 507 -18.42 9.53 -34.63
N LEU A 508 -19.23 8.49 -34.46
CA LEU A 508 -18.75 7.13 -34.31
C LEU A 508 -18.07 6.60 -35.60
N ASP A 509 -18.35 7.19 -36.76
CA ASP A 509 -17.72 6.87 -38.06
C ASP A 509 -16.25 7.33 -38.20
N CYS A 510 -15.61 7.70 -37.09
CA CYS A 510 -14.24 8.22 -37.01
C CYS A 510 -14.03 9.60 -37.64
N THR A 511 -15.09 10.26 -38.11
CA THR A 511 -15.02 11.60 -38.71
C THR A 511 -15.38 12.69 -37.70
N VAL A 512 -14.87 13.89 -37.95
CA VAL A 512 -15.33 15.11 -37.29
C VAL A 512 -15.98 16.00 -38.33
N LYS A 513 -17.25 16.35 -38.11
CA LYS A 513 -18.01 17.27 -38.97
C LYS A 513 -18.10 18.64 -38.29
N VAL A 514 -17.78 19.69 -39.04
CA VAL A 514 -17.88 21.08 -38.58
C VAL A 514 -19.05 21.76 -39.28
N PHE A 515 -19.89 22.45 -38.51
CA PHE A 515 -21.09 23.13 -38.97
C PHE A 515 -21.06 24.61 -38.61
N TYR A 516 -21.73 25.45 -39.39
CA TYR A 516 -22.03 26.83 -38.99
C TYR A 516 -23.19 26.86 -38.00
N ILE A 517 -23.07 27.58 -36.89
CA ILE A 517 -24.10 27.58 -35.83
C ILE A 517 -25.40 28.24 -36.28
N ASP A 518 -25.30 29.36 -37.00
CA ASP A 518 -26.48 30.14 -37.39
C ASP A 518 -27.41 29.37 -38.33
N THR A 519 -26.82 28.70 -39.33
CA THR A 519 -27.54 28.05 -40.43
C THR A 519 -27.53 26.53 -40.36
N LEU A 520 -26.73 25.93 -39.47
CA LEU A 520 -26.45 24.48 -39.40
C LEU A 520 -25.98 23.88 -40.73
N LYS A 521 -25.45 24.72 -41.63
CA LYS A 521 -24.86 24.25 -42.87
C LYS A 521 -23.54 23.55 -42.58
N PHE A 522 -23.35 22.42 -43.23
CA PHE A 522 -22.10 21.69 -43.24
C PHE A 522 -20.98 22.57 -43.80
N PHE A 523 -19.84 22.61 -43.11
CA PHE A 523 -18.67 23.39 -43.51
C PHE A 523 -17.52 22.48 -43.95
N LEU A 524 -17.01 21.64 -43.03
CA LEU A 524 -15.85 20.78 -43.26
C LEU A 524 -16.07 19.40 -42.66
N SER A 525 -15.44 18.38 -43.27
CA SER A 525 -15.27 17.05 -42.69
C SER A 525 -13.79 16.71 -42.57
N LEU A 526 -13.36 16.36 -41.36
CA LEU A 526 -11.99 15.98 -41.06
C LEU A 526 -11.88 14.45 -41.10
N TYR A 527 -11.02 13.94 -41.97
CA TYR A 527 -10.79 12.51 -42.19
C TYR A 527 -9.34 12.12 -41.86
N GLY A 528 -9.17 10.93 -41.29
CA GLY A 528 -7.85 10.29 -41.19
C GLY A 528 -7.56 9.62 -39.85
N HIS A 529 -8.47 9.68 -38.89
CA HIS A 529 -8.44 8.77 -37.75
C HIS A 529 -8.90 7.38 -38.20
N LYS A 530 -8.30 6.33 -37.64
CA LYS A 530 -8.62 4.92 -37.89
C LYS A 530 -9.71 4.42 -36.94
N LEU A 531 -9.75 4.96 -35.71
CA LEU A 531 -10.75 4.70 -34.68
C LEU A 531 -11.52 5.97 -34.29
N PRO A 532 -12.68 5.82 -33.61
CA PRO A 532 -13.55 6.93 -33.27
C PRO A 532 -12.85 8.02 -32.43
N VAL A 533 -13.20 9.27 -32.71
CA VAL A 533 -12.69 10.44 -31.99
C VAL A 533 -13.50 10.61 -30.70
N LEU A 534 -12.86 10.27 -29.58
CA LEU A 534 -13.46 10.29 -28.24
C LEU A 534 -13.57 11.71 -27.70
N CYS A 535 -12.57 12.55 -27.94
CA CYS A 535 -12.51 13.90 -27.42
C CYS A 535 -12.02 14.90 -28.48
N MET A 536 -12.45 16.14 -28.33
CA MET A 536 -12.01 17.26 -29.16
C MET A 536 -12.05 18.54 -28.36
N ASP A 537 -11.24 19.50 -28.76
CA ASP A 537 -11.36 20.88 -28.30
C ASP A 537 -10.88 21.86 -29.37
N ILE A 538 -11.40 23.08 -29.33
CA ILE A 538 -11.07 24.16 -30.26
C ILE A 538 -10.23 25.20 -29.52
N SER A 539 -9.22 25.75 -30.19
CA SER A 539 -8.38 26.81 -29.61
C SER A 539 -9.18 28.08 -29.32
N TYR A 540 -8.66 28.91 -28.40
CA TYR A 540 -9.32 30.15 -27.98
C TYR A 540 -9.60 31.13 -29.13
N ASP A 541 -8.68 31.22 -30.09
CA ASP A 541 -8.79 32.08 -31.27
C ASP A 541 -9.69 31.49 -32.37
N GLY A 542 -10.01 30.19 -32.28
CA GLY A 542 -10.82 29.45 -33.25
C GLY A 542 -10.07 29.08 -34.53
N THR A 543 -8.73 29.07 -34.53
CA THR A 543 -7.92 28.70 -35.70
C THR A 543 -7.55 27.22 -35.73
N LEU A 544 -7.37 26.60 -34.57
CA LEU A 544 -6.93 25.21 -34.43
C LEU A 544 -8.02 24.35 -33.78
N ILE A 545 -8.09 23.09 -34.19
CA ILE A 545 -8.86 22.05 -33.51
C ILE A 545 -7.95 20.87 -33.22
N ALA A 546 -7.95 20.41 -31.97
CA ALA A 546 -7.24 19.21 -31.56
C ALA A 546 -8.25 18.08 -31.34
N THR A 547 -7.93 16.91 -31.87
CA THR A 547 -8.81 15.73 -31.87
C THR A 547 -8.06 14.54 -31.30
N GLY A 548 -8.58 13.96 -30.21
CA GLY A 548 -8.04 12.77 -29.56
C GLY A 548 -8.88 11.54 -29.88
N SER A 549 -8.23 10.49 -30.37
CA SER A 549 -8.88 9.24 -30.78
C SER A 549 -8.49 8.07 -29.87
N ALA A 550 -9.30 7.00 -29.93
CA ALA A 550 -8.92 5.69 -29.40
C ALA A 550 -7.67 5.08 -30.09
N ASP A 551 -7.26 5.64 -31.24
CA ASP A 551 -6.00 5.31 -31.93
C ASP A 551 -4.72 5.71 -31.17
N ARG A 552 -4.84 6.26 -29.96
CA ARG A 552 -3.74 6.74 -29.10
C ARG A 552 -3.07 8.03 -29.61
N ASN A 553 -3.49 8.48 -30.79
CA ASN A 553 -2.99 9.67 -31.45
C ASN A 553 -3.88 10.88 -31.19
N VAL A 554 -3.24 12.05 -31.17
CA VAL A 554 -3.89 13.35 -31.26
C VAL A 554 -3.54 13.97 -32.61
N LYS A 555 -4.55 14.47 -33.33
CA LYS A 555 -4.35 15.23 -34.56
C LYS A 555 -4.77 16.66 -34.38
N ILE A 556 -3.93 17.57 -34.86
CA ILE A 556 -4.18 19.01 -34.86
C ILE A 556 -4.52 19.43 -36.29
N TRP A 557 -5.62 20.15 -36.44
CA TRP A 557 -6.13 20.61 -37.72
C TRP A 557 -6.28 22.13 -37.74
N GLY A 558 -6.10 22.72 -38.91
CA GLY A 558 -6.49 24.10 -39.19
C GLY A 558 -7.99 24.16 -39.46
N LEU A 559 -8.71 25.04 -38.78
CA LEU A 559 -10.16 25.21 -38.96
C LEU A 559 -10.53 25.97 -40.24
N ASP A 560 -9.59 26.73 -40.82
CA ASP A 560 -9.85 27.53 -42.03
C ASP A 560 -10.12 26.64 -43.25
N PHE A 561 -9.32 25.59 -43.44
CA PHE A 561 -9.38 24.70 -44.61
C PHE A 561 -9.59 23.22 -44.25
N GLY A 562 -9.48 22.85 -42.97
CA GLY A 562 -9.59 21.46 -42.53
C GLY A 562 -8.34 20.62 -42.82
N ASP A 563 -7.18 21.25 -42.98
CA ASP A 563 -5.90 20.59 -43.19
C ASP A 563 -5.32 20.04 -41.89
N CYS A 564 -4.69 18.87 -41.96
CA CYS A 564 -4.00 18.28 -40.80
C CYS A 564 -2.59 18.87 -40.71
N HIS A 565 -2.33 19.69 -39.69
CA HIS A 565 -0.97 20.20 -39.44
C HIS A 565 -0.02 19.07 -39.05
N ARG A 566 -0.40 18.28 -38.04
CA ARG A 566 0.43 17.16 -37.56
C ARG A 566 -0.39 16.11 -36.83
N SER A 567 0.05 14.85 -36.96
CA SER A 567 -0.38 13.75 -36.11
C SER A 567 0.67 13.48 -35.03
N LEU A 568 0.26 13.53 -33.78
CA LEU A 568 1.10 13.30 -32.60
C LEU A 568 0.74 11.94 -31.98
N PHE A 569 1.74 11.10 -31.76
CA PHE A 569 1.59 9.92 -30.91
C PHE A 569 1.66 10.39 -29.46
N ALA A 570 0.49 10.51 -28.83
CA ALA A 570 0.39 11.20 -27.55
C ALA A 570 0.54 10.23 -26.37
N HIS A 571 -0.15 9.09 -26.41
CA HIS A 571 -0.24 8.15 -25.30
C HIS A 571 0.02 6.72 -25.75
N ASP A 572 0.33 5.82 -24.82
CA ASP A 572 0.52 4.39 -25.12
C ASP A 572 -0.81 3.64 -25.24
N ASP A 573 -1.89 4.24 -24.72
CA ASP A 573 -3.28 3.77 -24.82
C ASP A 573 -4.22 4.93 -25.25
N SER A 574 -5.53 4.65 -25.34
CA SER A 574 -6.53 5.59 -25.87
C SER A 574 -6.55 6.95 -25.17
N VAL A 575 -6.71 8.03 -25.95
CA VAL A 575 -6.85 9.38 -25.42
C VAL A 575 -8.31 9.66 -25.05
N MET A 576 -8.57 9.80 -23.75
CA MET A 576 -9.93 9.89 -23.22
C MET A 576 -10.47 11.33 -23.19
N TYR A 577 -9.61 12.30 -22.88
CA TYR A 577 -10.01 13.70 -22.77
C TYR A 577 -8.92 14.63 -23.28
N LEU A 578 -9.34 15.79 -23.82
CA LEU A 578 -8.47 16.82 -24.35
C LEU A 578 -9.08 18.19 -24.02
N GLN A 579 -8.24 19.14 -23.58
CA GLN A 579 -8.68 20.52 -23.37
C GLN A 579 -7.54 21.54 -23.60
N PHE A 580 -7.84 22.65 -24.28
CA PHE A 580 -6.96 23.80 -24.44
C PHE A 580 -6.96 24.69 -23.20
N VAL A 581 -5.81 25.26 -22.89
CA VAL A 581 -5.65 26.30 -21.88
C VAL A 581 -6.14 27.63 -22.45
N ALA A 582 -7.03 28.31 -21.71
CA ALA A 582 -7.59 29.58 -22.13
C ALA A 582 -6.48 30.61 -22.50
N LYS A 583 -6.71 31.38 -23.57
CA LYS A 583 -5.80 32.43 -24.09
C LYS A 583 -4.44 31.95 -24.62
N SER A 584 -4.20 30.63 -24.70
CA SER A 584 -2.97 30.07 -25.23
C SER A 584 -3.23 28.89 -26.16
N HIS A 585 -2.22 28.46 -26.92
CA HIS A 585 -2.28 27.27 -27.78
C HIS A 585 -1.74 26.01 -27.09
N LEU A 586 -1.58 26.06 -25.76
CA LEU A 586 -1.21 24.90 -24.96
C LEU A 586 -2.44 24.05 -24.70
N PHE A 587 -2.29 22.74 -24.73
CA PHE A 587 -3.38 21.82 -24.39
C PHE A 587 -2.89 20.65 -23.54
N PHE A 588 -3.81 20.09 -22.78
CA PHE A 588 -3.61 18.89 -21.99
C PHE A 588 -4.35 17.70 -22.61
N THR A 589 -3.71 16.54 -22.56
CA THR A 589 -4.28 15.26 -22.97
C THR A 589 -4.32 14.32 -21.77
N ALA A 590 -5.43 13.63 -21.59
CA ALA A 590 -5.61 12.59 -20.58
C ALA A 590 -5.72 11.23 -21.25
N GLY A 591 -4.83 10.31 -20.89
CA GLY A 591 -4.76 8.98 -21.45
C GLY A 591 -5.35 7.90 -20.54
N LYS A 592 -5.70 6.79 -21.18
CA LYS A 592 -6.03 5.54 -20.49
C LYS A 592 -4.78 4.89 -19.87
N ASP A 593 -3.59 5.27 -20.32
CA ASP A 593 -2.27 4.90 -19.76
C ASP A 593 -1.95 5.54 -18.40
N SER A 594 -2.94 6.11 -17.71
CA SER A 594 -2.83 6.83 -16.42
C SER A 594 -2.02 8.13 -16.44
N LYS A 595 -1.49 8.54 -17.60
CA LYS A 595 -0.67 9.74 -17.75
C LYS A 595 -1.49 10.92 -18.24
N ILE A 596 -1.09 12.11 -17.82
CA ILE A 596 -1.57 13.38 -18.37
C ILE A 596 -0.38 14.05 -19.03
N LYS A 597 -0.53 14.52 -20.27
CA LYS A 597 0.55 15.16 -21.01
C LYS A 597 0.16 16.58 -21.42
N GLN A 598 1.13 17.49 -21.36
CA GLN A 598 1.00 18.86 -21.83
C GLN A 598 1.72 19.01 -23.16
N TRP A 599 1.07 19.67 -24.11
CA TRP A 599 1.56 19.86 -25.47
C TRP A 599 1.49 21.32 -25.89
N ASP A 600 2.43 21.71 -26.74
CA ASP A 600 2.37 22.95 -27.50
C ASP A 600 1.76 22.68 -28.88
N ALA A 601 0.64 23.33 -29.24
CA ALA A 601 0.03 23.15 -30.55
C ALA A 601 0.75 23.91 -31.68
N ASP A 602 1.58 24.91 -31.37
CA ASP A 602 2.29 25.69 -32.40
C ASP A 602 3.61 25.01 -32.79
N LYS A 603 4.37 24.56 -31.80
CA LYS A 603 5.65 23.85 -32.02
C LYS A 603 5.48 22.35 -32.21
N PHE A 604 4.33 21.80 -31.79
CA PHE A 604 4.05 20.37 -31.78
C PHE A 604 5.01 19.56 -30.90
N GLU A 605 5.49 20.16 -29.82
CA GLU A 605 6.39 19.53 -28.87
C GLU A 605 5.65 19.10 -27.61
N HIS A 606 6.07 17.97 -27.07
CA HIS A 606 5.69 17.51 -25.74
C HIS A 606 6.41 18.37 -24.70
N ILE A 607 5.65 19.05 -23.83
CA ILE A 607 6.21 19.89 -22.77
C ILE A 607 6.42 19.06 -21.52
N GLN A 608 5.34 18.47 -20.98
CA GLN A 608 5.36 17.85 -19.66
C GLN A 608 4.50 16.60 -19.51
N THR A 609 5.06 15.57 -18.86
CA THR A 609 4.32 14.39 -18.38
C THR A 609 3.97 14.55 -16.90
N LEU A 610 2.69 14.66 -16.60
CA LEU A 610 2.15 14.63 -15.24
C LEU A 610 1.79 13.19 -14.87
N GLU A 611 2.64 12.58 -14.06
CA GLU A 611 2.43 11.23 -13.52
C GLU A 611 1.90 11.31 -12.09
N GLY A 612 0.87 10.53 -11.82
CA GLY A 612 0.34 10.44 -10.48
C GLY A 612 -0.89 9.56 -10.34
N HIS A 613 -1.76 9.50 -11.34
CA HIS A 613 -2.85 8.53 -11.33
C HIS A 613 -2.29 7.12 -11.52
N HIS A 614 -2.93 6.14 -10.88
CA HIS A 614 -2.52 4.73 -10.98
C HIS A 614 -3.38 3.96 -12.00
N GLN A 615 -4.55 4.50 -12.32
CA GLN A 615 -5.48 3.93 -13.29
C GLN A 615 -5.85 4.97 -14.34
N GLU A 616 -6.60 4.51 -15.34
CA GLU A 616 -7.10 5.27 -16.48
C GLU A 616 -7.68 6.63 -16.08
N VAL A 617 -7.25 7.70 -16.75
CA VAL A 617 -7.79 9.06 -16.53
C VAL A 617 -8.99 9.25 -17.46
N TRP A 618 -10.17 9.44 -16.87
CA TRP A 618 -11.42 9.54 -17.63
C TRP A 618 -11.71 10.96 -18.12
N CYS A 619 -11.46 11.95 -17.26
CA CYS A 619 -11.77 13.33 -17.58
C CYS A 619 -10.76 14.29 -16.95
N LEU A 620 -10.65 15.45 -17.57
CA LEU A 620 -9.81 16.55 -17.18
C LEU A 620 -10.63 17.83 -17.30
N ALA A 621 -10.43 18.79 -16.41
CA ALA A 621 -11.01 20.11 -16.49
C ALA A 621 -9.92 21.15 -16.22
N LEU A 622 -9.91 22.22 -17.01
CA LEU A 622 -9.03 23.36 -16.83
C LEU A 622 -9.79 24.52 -16.20
N SER A 623 -9.12 25.25 -15.31
CA SER A 623 -9.61 26.51 -14.79
C SER A 623 -9.74 27.53 -15.93
N PRO A 624 -10.80 28.36 -15.96
CA PRO A 624 -10.91 29.51 -16.86
C PRO A 624 -9.67 30.43 -16.95
N ASN A 625 -8.86 30.50 -15.88
CA ASN A 625 -7.62 31.28 -15.87
C ASN A 625 -6.41 30.54 -16.46
N GLY A 626 -6.44 29.20 -16.49
CA GLY A 626 -5.32 28.37 -16.94
C GLY A 626 -4.26 28.05 -15.88
N ASP A 627 -4.48 28.44 -14.62
CA ASP A 627 -3.52 28.21 -13.51
C ASP A 627 -3.66 26.83 -12.87
N TYR A 628 -4.88 26.27 -12.91
CA TYR A 628 -5.22 25.00 -12.28
C TYR A 628 -5.78 24.00 -13.28
N VAL A 629 -5.42 22.74 -13.08
CA VAL A 629 -5.96 21.57 -13.80
C VAL A 629 -6.52 20.59 -12.78
N VAL A 630 -7.71 20.05 -13.02
CA VAL A 630 -8.26 18.94 -12.23
C VAL A 630 -8.39 17.72 -13.11
N SER A 631 -7.95 16.58 -12.62
CA SER A 631 -8.08 15.30 -13.28
C SER A 631 -8.81 14.29 -12.42
N ALA A 632 -9.59 13.41 -13.06
CA ALA A 632 -10.25 12.30 -12.42
C ALA A 632 -9.88 10.97 -13.08
N SER A 633 -9.62 9.97 -12.25
CA SER A 633 -9.22 8.63 -12.68
C SER A 633 -10.19 7.56 -12.19
N HIS A 634 -10.09 6.38 -12.81
CA HIS A 634 -10.77 5.17 -12.40
C HIS A 634 -10.40 4.75 -10.96
N ASP A 635 -9.23 5.17 -10.45
CA ASP A 635 -8.80 4.96 -9.06
C ASP A 635 -9.69 5.69 -8.03
N LYS A 636 -10.71 6.44 -8.50
CA LYS A 636 -11.67 7.25 -7.73
C LYS A 636 -11.01 8.43 -7.03
N SER A 637 -9.80 8.81 -7.45
CA SER A 637 -9.11 10.01 -7.01
C SER A 637 -9.42 11.20 -7.90
N LEU A 638 -9.44 12.37 -7.27
CA LEU A 638 -9.42 13.67 -7.92
C LEU A 638 -8.10 14.33 -7.56
N ARG A 639 -7.35 14.78 -8.56
CA ARG A 639 -6.09 15.50 -8.36
C ARG A 639 -6.21 16.91 -8.90
N LEU A 640 -5.72 17.87 -8.11
CA LEU A 640 -5.60 19.27 -8.50
C LEU A 640 -4.11 19.55 -8.76
N TRP A 641 -3.81 20.00 -9.96
CA TRP A 641 -2.48 20.42 -10.38
C TRP A 641 -2.47 21.95 -10.43
N GLU A 642 -1.48 22.55 -9.78
CA GLU A 642 -1.25 23.99 -9.78
C GLU A 642 -0.02 24.30 -10.63
N ARG A 643 -0.13 25.30 -11.47
CA ARG A 643 0.99 25.79 -12.28
C ARG A 643 1.98 26.54 -11.39
N THR A 644 3.19 26.01 -11.25
CA THR A 644 4.30 26.71 -10.60
C THR A 644 4.95 27.73 -11.56
N ARG A 645 5.71 28.67 -11.00
CA ARG A 645 6.45 29.69 -11.78
C ARG A 645 7.84 29.23 -12.22
N GLU A 646 8.19 27.99 -11.93
CA GLU A 646 9.50 27.43 -12.25
C GLU A 646 9.60 27.27 -13.78
N PRO A 647 10.65 27.82 -14.42
CA PRO A 647 10.85 27.61 -15.84
C PRO A 647 11.21 26.14 -16.08
N LEU A 648 10.40 25.45 -16.87
CA LEU A 648 10.70 24.07 -17.28
C LEU A 648 11.74 24.09 -18.40
N VAL A 649 12.84 23.37 -18.20
CA VAL A 649 13.83 23.11 -19.25
C VAL A 649 13.47 21.79 -19.92
N LEU A 650 13.06 21.84 -21.18
CA LEU A 650 12.58 20.66 -21.93
C LEU A 650 13.62 19.53 -22.03
N GLU A 651 14.91 19.85 -21.90
CA GLU A 651 15.99 18.86 -21.89
C GLU A 651 16.03 18.05 -20.58
N GLU A 652 15.82 18.69 -19.43
CA GLU A 652 15.78 18.03 -18.13
C GLU A 652 14.64 17.01 -18.04
N GLU A 653 13.47 17.33 -18.61
CA GLU A 653 12.35 16.39 -18.65
C GLU A 653 12.64 15.17 -19.55
N ARG A 654 13.36 15.36 -20.66
CA ARG A 654 13.82 14.24 -21.51
C ARG A 654 14.90 13.41 -20.83
N GLU A 655 15.72 14.01 -19.98
CA GLU A 655 16.68 13.28 -19.15
C GLU A 655 15.97 12.47 -18.07
N MET A 656 14.99 13.07 -17.38
CA MET A 656 14.18 12.37 -16.37
C MET A 656 13.43 11.17 -16.96
N GLN A 657 12.87 11.29 -18.17
CA GLN A 657 12.25 10.17 -18.86
C GLN A 657 13.26 9.06 -19.19
N ARG A 658 14.45 9.41 -19.69
CA ARG A 658 15.51 8.44 -19.96
C ARG A 658 16.03 7.77 -18.69
N GLU A 659 16.16 8.51 -17.59
CA GLU A 659 16.53 7.95 -16.28
C GLU A 659 15.47 6.94 -15.80
N ALA A 660 14.18 7.23 -15.96
CA ALA A 660 13.10 6.32 -15.57
C ALA A 660 13.07 5.05 -16.45
N GLU A 661 13.26 5.18 -17.76
CA GLU A 661 13.39 4.04 -18.67
C GLU A 661 14.61 3.17 -18.31
N TYR A 662 15.73 3.82 -17.96
CA TYR A 662 16.93 3.13 -17.48
C TYR A 662 16.67 2.42 -16.15
N GLU A 663 15.95 3.03 -15.21
CA GLU A 663 15.56 2.39 -13.95
C GLU A 663 14.76 1.11 -14.18
N GLU A 664 13.79 1.16 -15.10
CA GLU A 664 12.99 0.00 -15.46
C GLU A 664 13.85 -1.11 -16.09
N SER A 665 14.91 -0.73 -16.84
CA SER A 665 15.86 -1.68 -17.40
C SER A 665 16.78 -2.31 -16.35
N VAL A 666 17.32 -1.52 -15.40
CA VAL A 666 18.18 -2.00 -14.32
C VAL A 666 17.42 -2.91 -13.37
N ALA A 667 16.15 -2.62 -13.11
CA ALA A 667 15.30 -3.48 -12.29
C ALA A 667 15.08 -4.88 -12.92
N LYS A 668 15.25 -5.01 -14.24
CA LYS A 668 15.13 -6.29 -14.98
C LYS A 668 16.45 -7.07 -15.03
N GLU A 669 17.60 -6.43 -14.84
CA GLU A 669 18.90 -7.13 -14.84
C GLU A 669 19.11 -7.97 -13.56
N GLU A 670 19.56 -9.21 -13.72
CA GLU A 670 19.83 -10.13 -12.61
C GLU A 670 21.06 -9.71 -11.80
N GLN A 671 20.97 -9.86 -10.47
CA GLN A 671 22.06 -9.52 -9.54
C GLN A 671 23.29 -10.41 -9.79
N PRO A 672 24.51 -9.85 -9.77
CA PRO A 672 25.71 -10.66 -9.85
C PRO A 672 25.79 -11.57 -8.61
N VAL A 673 25.90 -12.87 -8.84
CA VAL A 673 26.09 -13.87 -7.79
C VAL A 673 27.44 -13.61 -7.12
N VAL A 674 27.45 -13.46 -5.79
CA VAL A 674 28.69 -13.37 -5.01
C VAL A 674 29.46 -14.68 -5.17
N ALA A 675 30.71 -14.59 -5.62
CA ALA A 675 31.53 -15.76 -5.87
C ALA A 675 31.84 -16.50 -4.55
N GLY A 676 31.13 -17.60 -4.28
CA GLY A 676 31.32 -18.45 -3.10
C GLY A 676 30.02 -18.90 -2.42
N GLU A 677 28.90 -18.22 -2.67
CA GLU A 677 27.58 -18.68 -2.24
C GLU A 677 26.95 -19.54 -3.34
N THR A 678 26.87 -20.84 -3.13
CA THR A 678 25.87 -21.67 -3.82
C THR A 678 24.49 -21.07 -3.55
N GLN A 679 23.60 -21.05 -4.55
CA GLN A 679 22.21 -20.64 -4.40
C GLN A 679 21.50 -21.49 -3.32
N GLY A 680 21.68 -21.13 -2.05
CA GLY A 680 20.96 -21.70 -0.93
C GLY A 680 19.57 -21.10 -0.84
N GLU A 681 18.76 -21.63 0.07
CA GLU A 681 17.41 -21.11 0.39
C GLU A 681 17.42 -19.66 0.94
N THR A 682 18.61 -19.12 1.21
CA THR A 682 18.84 -17.78 1.75
C THR A 682 19.71 -16.94 0.82
N GLY A 683 19.33 -15.66 0.67
CA GLY A 683 20.14 -14.66 -0.03
C GLY A 683 20.23 -13.35 0.74
N LEU A 684 21.18 -12.49 0.37
CA LEU A 684 21.25 -11.11 0.86
C LEU A 684 20.02 -10.32 0.36
N ALA A 685 19.40 -9.58 1.27
CA ALA A 685 18.20 -8.79 0.97
C ALA A 685 18.60 -7.38 0.52
N GLY A 686 18.36 -7.08 -0.75
CA GLY A 686 18.57 -5.75 -1.32
C GLY A 686 18.26 -5.71 -2.82
N LYS A 687 17.83 -4.56 -3.34
CA LYS A 687 17.62 -4.28 -4.76
C LYS A 687 18.43 -3.05 -5.15
N LYS A 688 19.37 -3.22 -6.09
CA LYS A 688 20.14 -2.10 -6.67
C LYS A 688 19.18 -1.02 -7.17
N THR A 689 19.32 0.18 -6.64
CA THR A 689 18.57 1.38 -7.04
C THR A 689 19.53 2.40 -7.63
N ILE A 690 19.01 3.38 -8.37
CA ILE A 690 19.82 4.49 -8.89
C ILE A 690 20.48 5.26 -7.73
N GLU A 691 19.79 5.41 -6.60
CA GLU A 691 20.35 6.04 -5.41
C GLU A 691 21.55 5.27 -4.85
N THR A 692 21.55 3.93 -4.87
CA THR A 692 22.68 3.13 -4.41
C THR A 692 23.88 3.21 -5.36
N ILE A 693 23.64 3.31 -6.67
CA ILE A 693 24.71 3.56 -7.66
C ILE A 693 25.30 4.96 -7.46
N LYS A 694 24.45 6.01 -7.38
CA LYS A 694 24.89 7.39 -7.11
C LYS A 694 25.62 7.51 -5.76
N ALA A 695 25.24 6.72 -4.75
CA ALA A 695 25.97 6.65 -3.48
C ALA A 695 27.34 5.98 -3.63
N ALA A 696 27.42 4.87 -4.36
CA ALA A 696 28.69 4.19 -4.65
C ALA A 696 29.65 5.08 -5.45
N GLU A 697 29.15 5.80 -6.46
CA GLU A 697 29.92 6.77 -7.24
C GLU A 697 30.48 7.89 -6.36
N ARG A 698 29.66 8.47 -5.48
CA ARG A 698 30.12 9.46 -4.50
C ARG A 698 31.24 8.91 -3.58
N ILE A 699 31.14 7.65 -3.16
CA ILE A 699 32.19 7.00 -2.36
C ILE A 699 33.47 6.83 -3.21
N MET A 700 33.36 6.40 -4.47
CA MET A 700 34.50 6.24 -5.38
C MET A 700 35.22 7.56 -5.61
N GLU A 701 34.48 8.63 -5.94
CA GLU A 701 35.01 9.99 -6.11
C GLU A 701 35.74 10.47 -4.87
N ALA A 702 35.19 10.21 -3.67
CA ALA A 702 35.83 10.60 -2.41
C ALA A 702 37.15 9.84 -2.17
N ILE A 703 37.23 8.56 -2.55
CA ILE A 703 38.45 7.76 -2.41
C ILE A 703 39.50 8.19 -3.45
N GLU A 704 39.10 8.55 -4.66
CA GLU A 704 40.01 9.08 -5.67
C GLU A 704 40.60 10.42 -5.23
N LEU A 705 39.76 11.31 -4.72
CA LEU A 705 40.21 12.56 -4.10
C LEU A 705 41.23 12.29 -2.97
N TYR A 706 40.97 11.28 -2.13
CA TYR A 706 41.88 10.85 -1.07
C TYR A 706 43.22 10.35 -1.64
N ARG A 707 43.21 9.53 -2.70
CA ARG A 707 44.43 9.03 -3.35
C ARG A 707 45.28 10.17 -3.91
N GLU A 708 44.67 11.09 -4.64
CA GLU A 708 45.34 12.23 -5.23
C GLU A 708 45.99 13.11 -4.18
N GLU A 709 45.25 13.47 -3.12
CA GLU A 709 45.76 14.32 -2.06
C GLU A 709 46.87 13.62 -1.26
N MET A 710 46.74 12.31 -0.98
CA MET A 710 47.82 11.57 -0.31
C MET A 710 49.08 11.44 -1.17
N ALA A 711 48.94 11.35 -2.50
CA ALA A 711 50.09 11.38 -3.41
C ALA A 711 50.77 12.75 -3.37
N LYS A 712 50.01 13.84 -3.54
CA LYS A 712 50.53 15.22 -3.43
C LYS A 712 51.17 15.48 -2.07
N LEU A 713 50.58 14.99 -0.99
CA LEU A 713 51.08 15.18 0.37
C LEU A 713 52.38 14.39 0.62
N LYS A 714 52.57 13.24 -0.03
CA LYS A 714 53.86 12.50 -0.02
C LYS A 714 54.93 13.23 -0.83
N GLU A 715 54.58 13.72 -2.01
CA GLU A 715 55.49 14.52 -2.85
C GLU A 715 55.91 15.80 -2.14
N HIS A 716 54.96 16.50 -1.55
CA HIS A 716 55.21 17.70 -0.75
C HIS A 716 56.10 17.40 0.46
N LYS A 717 55.87 16.31 1.19
CA LYS A 717 56.76 15.87 2.28
C LYS A 717 58.16 15.54 1.77
N ALA A 718 58.31 14.94 0.61
CA ALA A 718 59.61 14.65 0.01
C ALA A 718 60.34 15.95 -0.40
N ILE A 719 59.62 16.91 -0.98
CA ILE A 719 60.14 18.23 -1.35
C ILE A 719 60.54 19.03 -0.11
N CYS A 720 59.71 19.05 0.94
CA CYS A 720 60.03 19.74 2.20
C CYS A 720 61.25 19.11 2.89
N LYS A 721 61.39 17.78 2.85
CA LYS A 721 62.59 17.09 3.36
C LYS A 721 63.83 17.41 2.53
N ALA A 722 63.71 17.53 1.22
CA ALA A 722 64.81 17.89 0.33
C ALA A 722 65.21 19.37 0.46
N ALA A 723 64.26 20.27 0.70
CA ALA A 723 64.46 21.71 0.76
C ALA A 723 64.74 22.25 2.18
N GLY A 724 64.48 21.47 3.24
CA GLY A 724 64.67 21.89 4.63
C GLY A 724 63.80 23.07 5.07
N LYS A 725 62.77 23.44 4.29
CA LYS A 725 61.81 24.53 4.55
C LYS A 725 60.39 24.07 4.21
N GLU A 726 59.42 24.51 4.99
CA GLU A 726 58.00 24.27 4.69
C GLU A 726 57.55 25.16 3.54
N VAL A 727 57.16 24.54 2.43
CA VAL A 727 56.55 25.20 1.27
C VAL A 727 55.02 25.18 1.45
N PRO A 728 54.26 26.23 1.10
CA PRO A 728 52.81 26.19 1.18
C PRO A 728 52.22 25.09 0.27
N PHE A 729 51.30 24.30 0.81
CA PHE A 729 50.64 23.18 0.13
C PHE A 729 49.35 23.64 -0.57
N PRO A 730 49.20 23.45 -1.90
CA PRO A 730 47.93 23.74 -2.58
C PRO A 730 46.92 22.63 -2.26
N VAL A 731 45.90 22.98 -1.48
CA VAL A 731 44.79 22.08 -1.13
C VAL A 731 43.75 22.05 -2.26
N ASN A 732 43.16 20.90 -2.53
CA ASN A 732 42.06 20.78 -3.49
C ASN A 732 40.88 21.73 -3.14
N PRO A 733 40.25 22.40 -4.13
CA PRO A 733 39.17 23.37 -3.89
C PRO A 733 37.96 22.79 -3.11
N ILE A 734 37.64 21.52 -3.33
CA ILE A 734 36.55 20.82 -2.63
C ILE A 734 36.83 20.79 -1.12
N LEU A 735 38.04 20.39 -0.72
CA LEU A 735 38.42 20.33 0.70
C LEU A 735 38.48 21.73 1.34
N CYS A 736 38.89 22.74 0.56
CA CYS A 736 38.87 24.12 1.01
C CYS A 736 37.44 24.63 1.25
N ALA A 737 36.50 24.28 0.38
CA ALA A 737 35.08 24.66 0.52
C ALA A 737 34.42 24.06 1.76
N TYR A 738 34.84 22.86 2.17
CA TYR A 738 34.39 22.22 3.41
C TYR A 738 35.10 22.75 4.68
N GLY A 739 36.02 23.72 4.56
CA GLY A 739 36.70 24.34 5.71
C GLY A 739 38.05 23.73 6.05
N ASN A 740 38.83 23.27 5.05
CA ASN A 740 40.14 22.62 5.20
C ASN A 740 40.09 21.33 6.04
N ILE A 741 39.06 20.51 5.81
CA ILE A 741 38.93 19.19 6.41
C ILE A 741 40.04 18.26 5.87
N THR A 742 40.53 17.34 6.70
CA THR A 742 41.50 16.34 6.24
C THR A 742 40.87 15.40 5.20
N PRO A 743 41.63 14.94 4.18
CA PRO A 743 41.09 14.04 3.15
C PRO A 743 40.40 12.78 3.71
N SER A 744 40.90 12.24 4.83
CA SER A 744 40.29 11.11 5.51
C SER A 744 38.96 11.48 6.19
N ALA A 745 38.87 12.62 6.88
CA ALA A 745 37.60 13.06 7.45
C ALA A 745 36.54 13.36 6.37
N TYR A 746 36.93 13.82 5.19
CA TYR A 746 36.00 14.00 4.06
C TYR A 746 35.36 12.67 3.60
N VAL A 747 36.16 11.60 3.47
CA VAL A 747 35.62 10.27 3.14
C VAL A 747 34.63 9.81 4.21
N LEU A 748 34.93 10.02 5.49
CA LEU A 748 34.01 9.70 6.59
C LEU A 748 32.70 10.51 6.49
N GLU A 749 32.74 11.80 6.15
CA GLU A 749 31.53 12.59 5.94
C GLU A 749 30.68 12.09 4.76
N VAL A 750 31.31 11.61 3.70
CA VAL A 750 30.58 10.98 2.58
C VAL A 750 29.88 9.70 3.05
N PHE A 751 30.55 8.86 3.85
CA PHE A 751 29.93 7.68 4.47
C PHE A 751 28.73 8.04 5.37
N LYS A 752 28.81 9.13 6.13
CA LYS A 752 27.68 9.64 6.95
C LYS A 752 26.48 10.10 6.13
N LYS A 753 26.73 10.59 4.92
CA LYS A 753 25.66 11.07 4.01
C LYS A 753 24.94 9.94 3.29
N VAL A 754 25.50 8.73 3.27
CA VAL A 754 24.84 7.55 2.70
C VAL A 754 23.84 7.02 3.72
N LYS A 755 22.60 6.74 3.28
CA LYS A 755 21.57 6.20 4.17
C LYS A 755 21.95 4.78 4.60
N SER A 756 21.67 4.44 5.85
CA SER A 756 21.96 3.13 6.45
C SER A 756 21.33 1.95 5.67
N SER A 757 20.14 2.16 5.13
CA SER A 757 19.42 1.19 4.29
C SER A 757 20.11 0.88 2.96
N GLU A 758 20.88 1.84 2.44
CA GLU A 758 21.52 1.80 1.12
C GLU A 758 23.00 1.42 1.18
N LEU A 759 23.60 1.48 2.39
CA LEU A 759 25.03 1.34 2.58
C LEU A 759 25.56 0.00 2.09
N GLU A 760 24.93 -1.11 2.49
CA GLU A 760 25.38 -2.46 2.10
C GLU A 760 25.33 -2.64 0.58
N GLU A 761 24.27 -2.19 -0.08
CA GLU A 761 24.20 -2.29 -1.54
C GLU A 761 25.20 -1.39 -2.25
N SER A 762 25.40 -0.17 -1.75
CA SER A 762 26.40 0.74 -2.32
C SER A 762 27.81 0.15 -2.24
N LEU A 763 28.13 -0.56 -1.15
CA LEU A 763 29.39 -1.27 -0.97
C LEU A 763 29.52 -2.49 -1.88
N LEU A 764 28.43 -3.16 -2.23
CA LEU A 764 28.42 -4.28 -3.18
C LEU A 764 28.78 -3.85 -4.61
N VAL A 765 28.48 -2.60 -4.98
CA VAL A 765 28.78 -2.04 -6.31
C VAL A 765 30.27 -1.67 -6.44
N LEU A 766 30.99 -1.50 -5.32
CA LEU A 766 32.38 -1.04 -5.34
C LEU A 766 33.34 -2.07 -5.97
N PRO A 767 34.20 -1.65 -6.92
CA PRO A 767 35.29 -2.49 -7.41
C PRO A 767 36.31 -2.80 -6.32
N PHE A 768 36.89 -4.01 -6.37
CA PHE A 768 37.90 -4.46 -5.40
C PHE A 768 39.14 -3.55 -5.32
N SER A 769 39.44 -2.77 -6.37
CA SER A 769 40.57 -1.84 -6.38
C SER A 769 40.49 -0.78 -5.27
N TYR A 770 39.30 -0.39 -4.82
CA TYR A 770 39.09 0.62 -3.77
C TYR A 770 39.06 0.03 -2.35
N VAL A 771 38.80 -1.27 -2.21
CA VAL A 771 38.64 -1.97 -0.91
C VAL A 771 39.90 -1.90 -0.03
N PRO A 772 41.13 -2.13 -0.53
CA PRO A 772 42.34 -1.99 0.29
C PRO A 772 42.52 -0.61 0.94
N ASP A 773 42.15 0.45 0.24
CA ASP A 773 42.27 1.81 0.74
C ASP A 773 41.19 2.10 1.79
N LEU A 774 39.96 1.61 1.57
CA LEU A 774 38.89 1.65 2.58
C LEU A 774 39.27 0.92 3.86
N LEU A 775 39.85 -0.28 3.78
CA LEU A 775 40.29 -1.02 4.96
C LEU A 775 41.34 -0.26 5.77
N ARG A 776 42.26 0.44 5.11
CA ARG A 776 43.25 1.29 5.80
C ARG A 776 42.58 2.49 6.47
N LEU A 777 41.68 3.17 5.77
CA LEU A 777 40.93 4.30 6.30
C LEU A 777 40.06 3.91 7.50
N PHE A 778 39.38 2.77 7.44
CA PHE A 778 38.59 2.25 8.56
C PHE A 778 39.44 2.00 9.80
N ASN A 779 40.67 1.51 9.63
CA ASN A 779 41.58 1.34 10.76
C ASN A 779 41.90 2.68 11.44
N GLU A 780 42.17 3.72 10.65
CA GLU A 780 42.41 5.08 11.16
C GLU A 780 41.18 5.64 11.90
N TYR A 781 39.98 5.48 11.32
CA TYR A 781 38.75 5.99 11.94
C TYR A 781 38.37 5.27 13.23
N ILE A 782 38.52 3.94 13.26
CA ILE A 782 38.19 3.15 14.45
C ILE A 782 39.16 3.50 15.59
N LEU A 783 40.44 3.76 15.30
CA LEU A 783 41.41 4.26 16.28
C LEU A 783 41.08 5.67 16.79
N LEU A 784 40.48 6.52 15.96
CA LEU A 784 39.96 7.84 16.36
C LEU A 784 38.66 7.75 17.16
N GLY A 785 37.94 6.62 17.09
CA GLY A 785 36.70 6.39 17.82
C GLY A 785 35.46 7.02 17.17
N SER A 786 35.57 7.46 15.92
CA SER A 786 34.45 8.04 15.18
C SER A 786 33.53 6.93 14.68
N GLU A 787 32.24 6.97 15.06
CA GLU A 787 31.15 6.14 14.49
C GLU A 787 31.51 4.66 14.29
N VAL A 788 31.90 4.03 15.39
CA VAL A 788 32.37 2.64 15.40
C VAL A 788 31.32 1.67 14.86
N GLU A 789 30.03 1.87 15.14
CA GLU A 789 28.95 0.97 14.71
C GLU A 789 28.80 0.93 13.19
N LEU A 790 28.72 2.09 12.55
CA LEU A 790 28.60 2.23 11.09
C LEU A 790 29.81 1.61 10.37
N LEU A 791 31.01 1.92 10.85
CA LEU A 791 32.25 1.43 10.26
C LEU A 791 32.43 -0.07 10.49
N CYS A 792 32.06 -0.59 11.66
CA CYS A 792 32.09 -2.04 11.92
C CYS A 792 31.10 -2.78 11.01
N ARG A 793 29.91 -2.22 10.79
CA ARG A 793 28.95 -2.79 9.84
C ARG A 793 29.50 -2.82 8.42
N ALA A 794 29.98 -1.67 7.92
CA ALA A 794 30.59 -1.57 6.60
C ALA A 794 31.79 -2.52 6.45
N LEU A 795 32.66 -2.59 7.46
CA LEU A 795 33.83 -3.45 7.48
C LEU A 795 33.46 -4.93 7.42
N LEU A 796 32.55 -5.40 8.30
CA LEU A 796 32.12 -6.79 8.32
C LEU A 796 31.47 -7.20 7.00
N PHE A 797 30.71 -6.29 6.40
CA PHE A 797 30.08 -6.52 5.10
C PHE A 797 31.10 -6.61 3.96
N LEU A 798 32.05 -5.66 3.87
CA LEU A 798 33.15 -5.69 2.90
C LEU A 798 34.02 -6.94 3.03
N LEU A 799 34.32 -7.37 4.27
CA LEU A 799 35.07 -8.59 4.54
C LEU A 799 34.33 -9.85 4.09
N LYS A 800 32.99 -9.89 4.24
CA LYS A 800 32.16 -11.01 3.77
C LYS A 800 32.18 -11.10 2.24
N ILE A 801 31.96 -9.98 1.53
CA ILE A 801 31.89 -9.97 0.06
C ILE A 801 33.23 -10.39 -0.56
N HIS A 802 34.32 -9.75 -0.14
CA HIS A 802 35.62 -9.94 -0.77
C HIS A 802 36.46 -11.01 -0.08
N PHE A 803 35.85 -11.91 0.69
CA PHE A 803 36.57 -12.92 1.48
C PHE A 803 37.58 -13.71 0.64
N GLY A 804 37.20 -14.18 -0.56
CA GLY A 804 38.10 -14.92 -1.46
C GLY A 804 39.26 -14.08 -2.02
N GLN A 805 39.01 -12.80 -2.34
CA GLN A 805 40.04 -11.90 -2.88
C GLN A 805 40.99 -11.37 -1.79
N ILE A 806 40.46 -11.20 -0.57
CA ILE A 806 41.25 -10.74 0.58
C ILE A 806 42.16 -11.86 1.08
N THR A 807 41.68 -13.10 1.15
CA THR A 807 42.48 -14.26 1.60
C THR A 807 43.63 -14.59 0.66
N SER A 808 43.49 -14.33 -0.64
CA SER A 808 44.57 -14.53 -1.62
C SER A 808 45.66 -13.43 -1.58
N ASN A 809 45.39 -12.27 -0.98
CA ASN A 809 46.33 -11.16 -0.93
C ASN A 809 47.11 -11.08 0.40
N HIS A 810 48.36 -11.51 0.39
CA HIS A 810 49.24 -11.52 1.58
C HIS A 810 49.49 -10.13 2.20
N MET A 811 49.43 -9.04 1.42
CA MET A 811 49.71 -7.69 1.94
C MET A 811 48.60 -7.18 2.86
N LEU A 812 47.37 -7.65 2.66
CA LEU A 812 46.21 -7.23 3.45
C LEU A 812 46.17 -7.88 4.85
N VAL A 813 46.90 -8.97 5.05
CA VAL A 813 46.93 -9.70 6.34
C VAL A 813 47.34 -8.79 7.50
N THR A 814 48.38 -7.98 7.29
CA THR A 814 48.87 -7.03 8.32
C THR A 814 47.84 -5.95 8.65
N VAL A 815 47.12 -5.44 7.66
CA VAL A 815 46.08 -4.42 7.83
C VAL A 815 44.89 -5.02 8.57
N ILE A 816 44.49 -6.26 8.24
CA ILE A 816 43.39 -6.97 8.89
C ILE A 816 43.71 -7.30 10.34
N GLU A 817 44.94 -7.68 10.66
CA GLU A 817 45.31 -7.96 12.04
C GLU A 817 45.27 -6.70 12.91
N ASN A 818 45.69 -5.56 12.36
CA ASN A 818 45.57 -4.26 13.02
C ASN A 818 44.10 -3.86 13.20
N LEU A 819 43.28 -4.00 12.14
CA LEU A 819 41.84 -3.78 12.19
C LEU A 819 41.16 -4.65 13.26
N LYS A 820 41.51 -5.94 13.35
CA LYS A 820 40.97 -6.85 14.36
C LYS A 820 41.28 -6.37 15.77
N LYS A 821 42.52 -5.93 16.05
CA LYS A 821 42.90 -5.41 17.37
C LYS A 821 42.14 -4.12 17.70
N ALA A 822 42.06 -3.19 16.74
CA ALA A 822 41.37 -1.91 16.91
C ALA A 822 39.85 -2.07 17.12
N THR A 823 39.20 -2.87 16.27
CA THR A 823 37.75 -3.15 16.35
C THR A 823 37.38 -3.82 17.66
N VAL A 824 38.07 -4.89 18.05
CA VAL A 824 37.75 -5.63 19.29
C VAL A 824 37.92 -4.75 20.52
N SER A 825 38.99 -3.95 20.59
CA SER A 825 39.19 -3.00 21.70
C SER A 825 38.02 -2.04 21.80
N ARG A 826 37.64 -1.37 20.69
CA ARG A 826 36.61 -0.33 20.71
C ARG A 826 35.20 -0.86 20.90
N VAL A 827 34.90 -2.02 20.32
CA VAL A 827 33.61 -2.69 20.57
C VAL A 827 33.52 -3.15 22.03
N SER A 828 34.63 -3.60 22.63
CA SER A 828 34.63 -3.94 24.06
C SER A 828 34.39 -2.72 24.95
N GLU A 829 35.04 -1.58 24.66
CA GLU A 829 34.80 -0.32 25.35
C GLU A 829 33.34 0.12 25.24
N ALA A 830 32.76 0.08 24.04
CA ALA A 830 31.35 0.43 23.81
C ALA A 830 30.40 -0.52 24.55
N ARG A 831 30.65 -1.83 24.49
CA ARG A 831 29.88 -2.86 25.21
C ARG A 831 29.92 -2.65 26.72
N ASP A 832 31.07 -2.32 27.27
CA ASP A 832 31.24 -2.14 28.72
C ASP A 832 30.52 -0.86 29.19
N VAL A 833 30.54 0.22 28.40
CA VAL A 833 29.73 1.44 28.64
C VAL A 833 28.24 1.13 28.61
N LEU A 834 27.77 0.39 27.59
CA LEU A 834 26.37 -0.02 27.49
C LEU A 834 25.96 -0.95 28.64
N GLY A 835 26.83 -1.88 29.03
CA GLY A 835 26.62 -2.77 30.16
C GLY A 835 26.48 -2.01 31.49
N PHE A 836 27.34 -1.01 31.70
CA PHE A 836 27.25 -0.11 32.85
C PHE A 836 25.92 0.67 32.87
N ASN A 837 25.54 1.26 31.74
CA ASN A 837 24.29 2.02 31.60
C ASN A 837 23.05 1.13 31.82
N MET A 838 23.04 -0.08 31.25
CA MET A 838 21.94 -1.03 31.41
C MET A 838 21.81 -1.50 32.85
N ALA A 839 22.93 -1.80 33.52
CA ALA A 839 22.93 -2.13 34.95
C ALA A 839 22.43 -0.96 35.80
N GLY A 840 22.83 0.28 35.46
CA GLY A 840 22.31 1.49 36.09
C GLY A 840 20.80 1.67 35.90
N LEU A 841 20.29 1.45 34.69
CA LEU A 841 18.84 1.51 34.40
C LEU A 841 18.06 0.41 35.09
N GLN A 842 18.59 -0.82 35.17
CA GLN A 842 17.95 -1.91 35.91
C GLN A 842 17.93 -1.63 37.41
N TYR A 843 18.99 -1.02 37.94
CA TYR A 843 19.03 -0.58 39.33
C TYR A 843 17.98 0.50 39.59
N LEU A 844 17.88 1.52 38.73
CA LEU A 844 16.86 2.55 38.80
C LEU A 844 15.44 1.98 38.67
N LYS A 845 15.23 1.04 37.76
CA LYS A 845 13.96 0.33 37.61
C LYS A 845 13.57 -0.40 38.89
N ARG A 846 14.50 -1.15 39.50
CA ARG A 846 14.26 -1.83 40.78
C ARG A 846 13.99 -0.84 41.91
N GLU A 847 14.68 0.31 41.93
CA GLU A 847 14.35 1.37 42.91
C GLU A 847 12.95 1.94 42.70
N ILE A 848 12.54 2.15 41.46
CA ILE A 848 11.20 2.67 41.13
C ILE A 848 10.15 1.62 41.50
N GLU A 849 10.35 0.35 41.12
CA GLU A 849 9.46 -0.76 41.51
C GLU A 849 9.38 -0.91 43.03
N ALA A 850 10.49 -0.80 43.75
CA ALA A 850 10.49 -0.82 45.21
C ALA A 850 9.75 0.38 45.81
N LYS A 851 9.89 1.58 45.24
CA LYS A 851 9.13 2.77 45.65
C LYS A 851 7.64 2.59 45.37
N ASP A 852 7.27 2.06 44.21
CA ASP A 852 5.88 1.83 43.82
C ASP A 852 5.23 0.72 44.66
N GLU A 853 5.94 -0.38 44.95
CA GLU A 853 5.49 -1.40 45.90
C GLU A 853 5.27 -0.81 47.29
N VAL A 854 6.21 0.02 47.79
CA VAL A 854 6.07 0.72 49.08
C VAL A 854 4.85 1.65 49.07
N THR A 855 4.54 2.33 47.96
CA THR A 855 3.29 3.12 47.85
C THR A 855 2.04 2.23 47.84
N PHE A 856 2.10 1.04 47.25
CA PHE A 856 0.99 0.07 47.23
C PHE A 856 0.74 -0.53 48.63
N PHE A 857 1.80 -0.79 49.40
CA PHE A 857 1.71 -1.24 50.78
C PHE A 857 1.20 -0.14 51.72
N ALA A 858 1.66 1.11 51.56
CA ALA A 858 1.17 2.26 52.32
C ALA A 858 -0.32 2.52 52.08
N ASP A 859 -0.77 2.49 50.81
CA ASP A 859 -2.18 2.72 50.44
C ASP A 859 -3.08 1.55 50.89
N ALA A 860 -2.56 0.31 50.91
CA ALA A 860 -3.25 -0.86 51.47
C ALA A 860 -3.37 -0.79 53.00
N THR A 861 -2.33 -0.33 53.71
CA THR A 861 -2.37 -0.14 55.17
C THR A 861 -3.32 0.98 55.57
N ASP A 862 -3.35 2.09 54.83
CA ASP A 862 -4.27 3.21 55.10
C ASP A 862 -5.74 2.81 54.87
N ARG A 863 -6.03 2.02 53.83
CA ARG A 863 -7.38 1.44 53.64
C ARG A 863 -7.78 0.47 54.74
N PHE A 864 -6.82 -0.25 55.32
CA PHE A 864 -7.07 -1.17 56.43
C PHE A 864 -7.29 -0.41 57.75
N GLU A 865 -6.53 0.65 58.01
CA GLU A 865 -6.72 1.54 59.14
C GLU A 865 -8.03 2.33 59.04
N GLU A 866 -8.40 2.79 57.85
CA GLU A 866 -9.71 3.39 57.58
C GLU A 866 -10.86 2.40 57.87
N LYS A 867 -10.74 1.16 57.40
CA LYS A 867 -11.72 0.11 57.72
C LYS A 867 -11.80 -0.15 59.23
N LYS A 868 -10.67 -0.17 59.93
CA LYS A 868 -10.61 -0.35 61.39
C LYS A 868 -11.22 0.85 62.13
N ARG A 869 -10.99 2.09 61.66
CA ARG A 869 -11.65 3.31 62.16
C ARG A 869 -13.15 3.30 61.89
N LYS A 870 -13.59 2.89 60.70
CA LYS A 870 -15.01 2.73 60.35
C LYS A 870 -15.68 1.65 61.21
N ARG A 871 -14.99 0.55 61.51
CA ARG A 871 -15.47 -0.53 62.38
C ARG A 871 -15.57 -0.07 63.85
N LYS A 872 -14.56 0.62 64.38
CA LYS A 872 -14.61 1.24 65.72
C LYS A 872 -15.68 2.32 65.83
N LYS A 873 -15.93 3.11 64.78
CA LYS A 873 -17.05 4.08 64.74
C LYS A 873 -18.41 3.38 64.74
N LYS A 874 -18.57 2.28 63.98
CA LYS A 874 -19.78 1.46 64.02
C LYS A 874 -20.01 0.81 65.38
N GLU A 875 -18.97 0.25 66.00
CA GLU A 875 -19.05 -0.32 67.36
C GLU A 875 -19.41 0.73 68.40
N LYS A 876 -18.84 1.94 68.32
CA LYS A 876 -19.23 3.07 69.18
C LYS A 876 -20.65 3.57 68.94
N MET A 877 -21.17 3.51 67.71
CA MET A 877 -22.57 3.86 67.43
C MET A 877 -23.54 2.79 67.93
N VAL A 878 -23.17 1.51 67.87
CA VAL A 878 -23.99 0.41 68.42
C VAL A 878 -24.03 0.46 69.95
N LEU A 879 -22.94 0.85 70.61
CA LEU A 879 -22.88 1.05 72.06
C LEU A 879 -23.56 2.34 72.56
N ALA A 880 -23.98 3.24 71.66
CA ALA A 880 -24.71 4.46 72.01
C ALA A 880 -26.22 4.36 71.75
N VAL A 881 -26.70 3.22 71.25
CA VAL A 881 -28.12 2.92 70.95
C VAL A 881 -28.67 1.80 71.86
N LEU A 882 -27.83 1.20 72.70
CA LEU A 882 -28.21 0.44 73.91
C LEU A 882 -28.05 1.34 75.12
#